data_AF-A0A6C2U3I3-F1
#
_entry.id   AF-A0A6C2U3I3-F1
#
_cell.length_a   1.000
_cell.length_b   1.000
_cell.length_c   1.000
_cell.angle_alpha   90.00
_cell.angle_beta   90.00
_cell.angle_gamma   90.00
#
_symmetry.space_group_name_H-M   'P 1'
#
loop_
_entity.id
_entity.type
_entity.pdbx_description
1 polymer ?
#
loop_
_entity_poly.entity_id
_entity_poly.type
_entity_poly.pdbx_seq_one_letter_code
_entity_poly.pdbx_strand_id
1 'polypeptide(L)'
;MCAVVGTFLFGDGAMADGGDSISNIVARLLELPSPPPDWREQPKERLVPVELRHKDKVQEEPPSEEELRRRERAFRAKLIKEAESARFDGEYNSRHETPLNRLAEYDWSAAKPILEKHAKGDDVRVAAYATGLLYKHGDEATRTELRAKLQSMVFEEGLPASTRAMACERVLESDWPGRDEYFLHLLGSLPKLKEGYLNYRPLENFVEANPDHWIPVLTEWVDNENRVAHERVVSCLVQFNLKDARADALRPLLPWLDDPEWAKANMGRLRLIQSLDRVCIPESVDGLMWVAGHDTGFRLAGAADDLAYYDATNAVPILKEALSREKQSNHRRNVIAAIHALNGFSDDELVEGIEAFAVQTARGNNEKPHEDLSSLLGPSKKSTEFAIGQYVAAPERITAPVVDLLQKRAGQLKVGSPDVAEIILQISLAGDDVANGQRMLDALAEPELSEESILVVLNTREMLREHYLARLREFGARGGGVAGIAAVLAGSPGKAIEILQGDDRDAQLMLLACARLVREPLPVEMLIARWAQVNDPLLGNAIERYLEADDSAEARAAILDRYPSEMRILGALQGFDPGHGSFSKFAGWEKVLRKRFSGESPPNEIHALLSAGYWGNRGQIVVGVRDGKGELTAYYSNGRYAVRELAEEELARLKLSIKQNNFDGLAPLNIPVCDGIQYEYVHLAANGGRRVYMNNPSNAQDEAPVYDFITQLFHGLEAAGGLALHYGCESQVDGFSVLHAAFENRVDAVWTGAGGIRVLVDSNDDDPPQWHRFENGRVGGMVPQPDACRIIGSNDDVPKRFRFPEHLNNHPWQSGTTGGVVRANFDGLWLCEKDKTPILLNAGAHADPIVSPDGRWVVAAKAEQGWAKPNILIRYDLLHDVEHIVDIPPAGDLSPIAHIPAHGKFLVVRVEEGSGDAEDKPKVAYYLLDPATGEHEMVEGCFSPLFDLSYRPLQPSKKPGFHWAAINHSIHGGAEIGLYDMENFAFSPVVQIPSVFFDSMDMWVDKERELVYVAVNGDLVRFALPRN
;
A
#
# COMPACT_ATOMS: atom_id res chain seq x y z
N MET A 1 16.31 -7.43 12.36
CA MET A 1 17.56 -7.15 13.10
C MET A 1 18.35 -6.00 12.49
N CYS A 2 18.63 -5.95 11.17
CA CYS A 2 19.37 -4.82 10.57
C CYS A 2 18.69 -3.43 10.72
N ALA A 3 17.35 -3.34 10.74
CA ALA A 3 16.65 -2.07 10.99
C ALA A 3 16.84 -1.57 12.43
N VAL A 4 16.94 -2.49 13.40
CA VAL A 4 17.12 -2.16 14.83
C VAL A 4 18.51 -1.55 15.05
N VAL A 5 19.54 -2.07 14.39
CA VAL A 5 20.91 -1.52 14.48
C VAL A 5 21.00 -0.12 13.86
N GLY A 6 20.30 0.13 12.75
CA GLY A 6 20.22 1.46 12.15
C GLY A 6 19.45 2.48 13.02
N THR A 7 18.31 2.09 13.60
CA THR A 7 17.52 3.01 14.42
C THR A 7 18.16 3.33 15.78
N PHE A 8 18.91 2.39 16.37
CA PHE A 8 19.58 2.62 17.66
C PHE A 8 20.92 3.37 17.53
N LEU A 9 21.60 3.29 16.39
CA LEU A 9 22.86 4.04 16.15
C LEU A 9 22.63 5.49 15.69
N PHE A 10 21.45 5.83 15.18
CA PHE A 10 21.18 7.14 14.53
C PHE A 10 19.92 7.86 15.04
N GLY A 11 19.41 7.52 16.23
CA GLY A 11 18.32 8.26 16.87
C GLY A 11 18.76 9.66 17.36
N ASP A 12 17.82 10.63 17.35
CA ASP A 12 18.03 12.05 17.69
C ASP A 12 18.62 12.26 19.11
N GLY A 13 19.95 12.16 19.24
CA GLY A 13 20.72 12.58 20.41
C GLY A 13 21.50 13.85 20.10
N ALA A 14 21.09 14.98 20.70
CA ALA A 14 21.85 16.23 20.60
C ALA A 14 23.21 16.08 21.30
N MET A 15 24.29 16.06 20.53
CA MET A 15 25.68 16.05 21.02
C MET A 15 26.13 17.46 21.43
N ALA A 16 26.60 17.64 22.66
CA ALA A 16 27.30 18.85 23.11
C ALA A 16 28.40 18.54 24.13
N ASP A 17 29.50 19.29 24.02
CA ASP A 17 30.80 19.17 24.72
C ASP A 17 30.76 19.01 26.26
N GLY A 18 31.53 18.04 26.76
CA GLY A 18 32.15 18.06 28.09
C GLY A 18 31.70 16.95 29.06
N GLY A 19 32.66 16.15 29.54
CA GLY A 19 32.55 15.07 30.54
C GLY A 19 31.18 14.89 31.22
N ASP A 20 30.37 14.01 30.65
CA ASP A 20 29.00 13.80 31.08
C ASP A 20 28.94 13.12 32.46
N SER A 21 28.12 13.68 33.37
CA SER A 21 27.84 13.01 34.63
C SER A 21 26.97 11.77 34.38
N ILE A 22 27.11 10.72 35.20
CA ILE A 22 26.27 9.49 35.14
C ILE A 22 24.77 9.84 35.12
N SER A 23 24.37 10.92 35.79
CA SER A 23 22.97 11.36 35.81
C SER A 23 22.46 11.84 34.45
N ASN A 24 23.31 12.48 33.63
CA ASN A 24 22.95 12.89 32.27
C ASN A 24 22.80 11.68 31.36
N ILE A 25 23.76 10.75 31.41
CA ILE A 25 23.74 9.52 30.60
C ILE A 25 22.48 8.72 30.92
N VAL A 26 22.17 8.53 32.20
CA VAL A 26 20.95 7.82 32.62
C VAL A 26 19.70 8.54 32.13
N ALA A 27 19.63 9.86 32.23
CA ALA A 27 18.46 10.60 31.75
C ALA A 27 18.21 10.37 30.25
N ARG A 28 19.26 10.34 29.42
CA ARG A 28 19.15 10.03 27.98
C ARG A 28 18.76 8.57 27.74
N LEU A 29 19.42 7.62 28.42
CA LEU A 29 19.06 6.19 28.35
C LEU A 29 17.61 5.91 28.75
N LEU A 30 17.02 6.68 29.66
CA LEU A 30 15.61 6.54 30.06
C LEU A 30 14.62 7.06 29.02
N GLU A 31 15.03 7.95 28.12
CA GLU A 31 14.19 8.46 27.01
C GLU A 31 14.24 7.56 25.77
N LEU A 32 15.23 6.67 25.66
CA LEU A 32 15.30 5.69 24.58
C LEU A 32 14.13 4.68 24.63
N PRO A 33 13.57 4.25 23.50
CA PRO A 33 12.53 3.21 23.48
C PRO A 33 13.10 1.87 23.99
N SER A 34 12.37 1.18 24.87
CA SER A 34 12.68 -0.23 25.19
C SER A 34 12.14 -1.15 24.10
N PRO A 35 12.80 -2.29 23.83
CA PRO A 35 12.21 -3.32 22.99
C PRO A 35 10.89 -3.81 23.60
N PRO A 36 9.91 -4.25 22.80
CA PRO A 36 8.70 -4.90 23.30
C PRO A 36 9.02 -6.29 23.88
N PRO A 37 8.13 -6.88 24.72
CA PRO A 37 8.22 -8.28 25.11
C PRO A 37 8.11 -9.16 23.86
N ASP A 38 8.86 -10.26 23.79
CA ASP A 38 8.68 -11.22 22.70
C ASP A 38 7.38 -11.99 22.92
N TRP A 39 6.41 -11.78 22.04
CA TRP A 39 5.13 -12.49 22.06
C TRP A 39 5.31 -14.00 21.89
N ARG A 40 6.41 -14.47 21.29
CA ARG A 40 6.72 -15.91 21.11
C ARG A 40 7.11 -16.62 22.41
N GLU A 41 7.55 -15.86 23.41
CA GLU A 41 7.92 -16.37 24.73
C GLU A 41 6.71 -16.53 25.66
N GLN A 42 5.53 -16.00 25.28
CA GLN A 42 4.29 -16.25 26.00
C GLN A 42 3.86 -17.72 25.84
N PRO A 43 3.18 -18.31 26.84
CA PRO A 43 2.65 -19.66 26.74
C PRO A 43 1.80 -19.79 25.48
N LYS A 44 2.17 -20.70 24.56
CA LYS A 44 1.38 -21.07 23.37
C LYS A 44 0.10 -21.83 23.72
N GLU A 45 -0.51 -21.53 24.86
CA GLU A 45 -1.73 -22.17 25.30
C GLU A 45 -2.81 -21.84 24.26
N ARG A 46 -3.26 -22.88 23.55
CA ARG A 46 -4.46 -22.81 22.72
C ARG A 46 -5.65 -22.52 23.62
N LEU A 47 -6.01 -21.25 23.80
CA LEU A 47 -7.33 -20.87 24.26
C LEU A 47 -8.04 -20.11 23.14
N VAL A 48 -8.89 -20.86 22.45
CA VAL A 48 -10.20 -20.51 21.88
C VAL A 48 -10.94 -21.86 21.86
N PRO A 49 -12.01 -22.10 22.68
CA PRO A 49 -13.32 -21.61 22.27
C PRO A 49 -14.36 -21.28 23.38
N VAL A 50 -15.21 -20.29 23.09
CA VAL A 50 -16.67 -20.47 23.22
C VAL A 50 -17.22 -20.32 21.80
N GLU A 51 -17.80 -21.41 21.29
CA GLU A 51 -18.12 -21.70 19.89
C GLU A 51 -18.38 -20.46 18.99
N LEU A 52 -17.35 -20.07 18.24
CA LEU A 52 -17.44 -19.21 17.07
C LEU A 52 -17.31 -20.08 15.80
N ARG A 53 -18.27 -20.99 15.65
CA ARG A 53 -18.73 -21.47 14.33
C ARG A 53 -20.26 -21.39 14.29
N HIS A 54 -20.82 -20.18 14.40
CA HIS A 54 -21.96 -19.86 13.55
C HIS A 54 -21.35 -19.48 12.19
N LYS A 55 -20.95 -20.42 11.33
CA LYS A 55 -21.86 -21.10 10.41
C LYS A 55 -23.20 -21.44 11.06
N ASP A 56 -24.21 -20.62 10.78
CA ASP A 56 -25.54 -21.14 10.49
C ASP A 56 -25.45 -22.09 9.28
N LYS A 57 -24.79 -23.23 9.47
CA LYS A 57 -25.26 -24.46 8.88
C LYS A 57 -25.92 -25.16 10.05
N VAL A 58 -27.22 -24.94 10.16
CA VAL A 58 -28.15 -25.98 10.58
C VAL A 58 -27.51 -27.32 10.22
N GLN A 59 -27.28 -28.21 11.19
CA GLN A 59 -27.15 -29.63 10.89
C GLN A 59 -28.48 -30.02 10.26
N GLU A 60 -28.63 -29.74 8.97
CA GLU A 60 -29.58 -30.43 8.14
C GLU A 60 -29.15 -31.89 8.26
N GLU A 61 -30.09 -32.75 8.64
CA GLU A 61 -29.99 -34.17 8.30
C GLU A 61 -29.47 -34.25 6.86
N PRO A 62 -28.53 -35.17 6.53
CA PRO A 62 -28.02 -35.28 5.18
C PRO A 62 -29.22 -35.29 4.23
N PRO A 63 -29.29 -34.34 3.28
CA PRO A 63 -30.51 -34.08 2.54
C PRO A 63 -31.02 -35.39 1.98
N SER A 64 -32.31 -35.63 2.15
CA SER A 64 -32.96 -36.84 1.63
C SER A 64 -32.56 -37.02 0.15
N GLU A 65 -32.54 -38.26 -0.34
CA GLU A 65 -32.18 -38.52 -1.75
C GLU A 65 -33.05 -37.68 -2.72
N GLU A 66 -34.28 -37.37 -2.31
CA GLU A 66 -35.20 -36.47 -3.01
C GLU A 66 -34.77 -35.00 -2.97
N GLU A 67 -34.28 -34.50 -1.84
CA GLU A 67 -33.72 -33.14 -1.71
C GLU A 67 -32.39 -32.98 -2.45
N LEU A 68 -31.53 -34.00 -2.45
CA LEU A 68 -30.32 -34.02 -3.28
C LEU A 68 -30.70 -33.93 -4.76
N ARG A 69 -31.66 -34.74 -5.23
CA ARG A 69 -32.18 -34.66 -6.61
C ARG A 69 -32.87 -33.33 -6.92
N ARG A 70 -33.48 -32.66 -5.92
CA ARG A 70 -34.08 -31.32 -6.09
C ARG A 70 -33.00 -30.24 -6.20
N ARG A 71 -31.98 -30.28 -5.34
CA ARG A 71 -30.82 -29.38 -5.36
C ARG A 71 -30.03 -29.55 -6.66
N GLU A 72 -29.82 -30.78 -7.10
CA GLU A 72 -29.19 -31.13 -8.37
C GLU A 72 -29.99 -30.56 -9.56
N ARG A 73 -31.32 -30.75 -9.60
CA ARG A 73 -32.17 -30.17 -10.64
C ARG A 73 -32.15 -28.65 -10.64
N ALA A 74 -32.16 -28.01 -9.47
CA ALA A 74 -32.08 -26.55 -9.34
C ALA A 74 -30.72 -26.02 -9.79
N PHE A 75 -29.63 -26.69 -9.41
CA PHE A 75 -28.27 -26.37 -9.84
C PHE A 75 -28.12 -26.52 -11.36
N ARG A 76 -28.58 -27.63 -11.93
CA ARG A 76 -28.63 -27.86 -13.38
C ARG A 76 -29.42 -26.79 -14.11
N ALA A 77 -30.60 -26.43 -13.62
CA ALA A 77 -31.42 -25.37 -14.24
C ALA A 77 -30.74 -23.98 -14.17
N LYS A 78 -30.04 -23.70 -13.07
CA LYS A 78 -29.23 -22.47 -12.92
C LYS A 78 -28.09 -22.44 -13.93
N LEU A 79 -27.32 -23.53 -14.06
CA LEU A 79 -26.23 -23.63 -15.04
C LEU A 79 -26.73 -23.46 -16.47
N ILE A 80 -27.87 -24.07 -16.83
CA ILE A 80 -28.50 -23.90 -18.14
C ILE A 80 -28.84 -22.43 -18.40
N LYS A 81 -29.48 -21.75 -17.43
CA LYS A 81 -29.86 -20.35 -17.57
C LYS A 81 -28.63 -19.44 -17.73
N GLU A 82 -27.60 -19.65 -16.92
CA GLU A 82 -26.34 -18.89 -16.99
C GLU A 82 -25.61 -19.12 -18.32
N ALA A 83 -25.60 -20.36 -18.81
CA ALA A 83 -25.03 -20.72 -20.11
C ALA A 83 -25.80 -20.08 -21.28
N GLU A 84 -27.14 -20.07 -21.24
CA GLU A 84 -27.97 -19.42 -22.26
C GLU A 84 -27.75 -17.90 -22.32
N SER A 85 -27.53 -17.26 -21.16
CA SER A 85 -27.25 -15.84 -21.04
C SER A 85 -25.77 -15.48 -21.15
N ALA A 86 -24.88 -16.43 -21.47
CA ALA A 86 -23.45 -16.17 -21.53
C ALA A 86 -23.11 -15.03 -22.52
N ARG A 87 -22.30 -14.10 -22.03
CA ARG A 87 -21.76 -12.92 -22.75
C ARG A 87 -20.30 -12.74 -22.36
N PHE A 88 -19.54 -12.06 -23.21
CA PHE A 88 -18.18 -11.66 -22.87
C PHE A 88 -18.20 -10.32 -22.09
N ASP A 89 -17.64 -10.30 -20.88
CA ASP A 89 -17.69 -9.17 -19.92
C ASP A 89 -16.49 -8.21 -20.03
N GLY A 90 -15.43 -8.59 -20.74
CA GLY A 90 -14.28 -7.72 -21.02
C GLY A 90 -12.96 -8.26 -20.47
N GLU A 91 -12.99 -9.23 -19.55
CA GLU A 91 -11.79 -9.81 -18.97
C GLU A 91 -11.43 -11.13 -19.64
N TYR A 92 -10.39 -11.10 -20.47
CA TYR A 92 -9.77 -12.33 -20.95
C TYR A 92 -8.93 -12.90 -19.81
N ASN A 93 -9.46 -13.92 -19.13
CA ASN A 93 -8.68 -14.77 -18.26
C ASN A 93 -8.99 -16.22 -18.63
N SER A 94 -8.01 -16.89 -19.25
CA SER A 94 -8.10 -18.31 -19.63
C SER A 94 -8.35 -19.23 -18.43
N ARG A 95 -8.20 -18.71 -17.19
CA ARG A 95 -8.39 -19.43 -15.92
C ARG A 95 -9.77 -19.23 -15.27
N HIS A 96 -10.72 -18.50 -15.89
CA HIS A 96 -12.10 -18.42 -15.39
C HIS A 96 -12.99 -19.54 -15.99
N GLU A 97 -13.60 -20.33 -15.10
CA GLU A 97 -14.67 -21.27 -15.43
C GLU A 97 -15.92 -20.51 -15.93
N THR A 98 -16.04 -20.32 -17.24
CA THR A 98 -17.26 -19.73 -17.82
C THR A 98 -18.48 -20.64 -17.57
N PRO A 99 -19.70 -20.08 -17.49
CA PRO A 99 -20.93 -20.88 -17.40
C PRO A 99 -21.07 -21.92 -18.52
N LEU A 100 -20.52 -21.64 -19.71
CA LEU A 100 -20.51 -22.57 -20.85
C LEU A 100 -19.63 -23.80 -20.59
N ASN A 101 -18.41 -23.62 -20.08
CA ASN A 101 -17.52 -24.75 -19.77
C ASN A 101 -18.05 -25.56 -18.58
N ARG A 102 -18.54 -24.89 -17.53
CA ARG A 102 -19.16 -25.56 -16.38
C ARG A 102 -20.33 -26.45 -16.79
N LEU A 103 -21.22 -25.95 -17.65
CA LEU A 103 -22.33 -26.77 -18.16
C LEU A 103 -21.85 -27.89 -19.09
N ALA A 104 -20.84 -27.65 -19.94
CA ALA A 104 -20.30 -28.67 -20.84
C ALA A 104 -19.64 -29.85 -20.09
N GLU A 105 -18.93 -29.55 -19.00
CA GLU A 105 -18.32 -30.56 -18.13
C GLU A 105 -19.35 -31.29 -17.26
N TYR A 106 -20.41 -30.59 -16.82
CA TYR A 106 -21.46 -31.15 -15.95
C TYR A 106 -22.53 -31.96 -16.70
N ASP A 107 -23.08 -31.42 -17.80
CA ASP A 107 -24.12 -32.06 -18.62
C ASP A 107 -23.99 -31.68 -20.10
N TRP A 108 -23.18 -32.46 -20.82
CA TRP A 108 -22.96 -32.28 -22.25
C TRP A 108 -24.25 -32.28 -23.10
N SER A 109 -25.24 -33.10 -22.71
CA SER A 109 -26.50 -33.21 -23.47
C SER A 109 -27.31 -31.92 -23.46
N ALA A 110 -27.28 -31.19 -22.34
CA ALA A 110 -27.88 -29.87 -22.20
C ALA A 110 -26.99 -28.77 -22.79
N ALA A 111 -25.66 -28.88 -22.65
CA ALA A 111 -24.70 -27.90 -23.15
C ALA A 111 -24.68 -27.82 -24.68
N LYS A 112 -24.65 -28.97 -25.36
CA LYS A 112 -24.48 -29.06 -26.82
C LYS A 112 -25.39 -28.12 -27.63
N PRO A 113 -26.74 -28.13 -27.46
CA PRO A 113 -27.61 -27.24 -28.23
C PRO A 113 -27.40 -25.75 -27.89
N ILE A 114 -27.01 -25.41 -26.66
CA ILE A 114 -26.70 -24.04 -26.25
C ILE A 114 -25.39 -23.57 -26.90
N LEU A 115 -24.37 -24.43 -26.92
CA LEU A 115 -23.10 -24.17 -27.58
C LEU A 115 -23.28 -24.03 -29.11
N GLU A 116 -24.08 -24.88 -29.75
CA GLU A 116 -24.39 -24.77 -31.18
C GLU A 116 -25.09 -23.45 -31.54
N LYS A 117 -25.95 -22.96 -30.64
CA LYS A 117 -26.60 -21.65 -30.77
C LYS A 117 -25.59 -20.51 -30.65
N HIS A 118 -24.77 -20.53 -29.60
CA HIS A 118 -23.75 -19.50 -29.36
C HIS A 118 -22.65 -19.48 -30.44
N ALA A 119 -22.23 -20.64 -30.95
CA ALA A 119 -21.26 -20.76 -32.04
C ALA A 119 -21.72 -20.16 -33.38
N LYS A 120 -23.01 -19.83 -33.51
CA LYS A 120 -23.65 -19.16 -34.66
C LYS A 120 -24.17 -17.76 -34.31
N GLY A 121 -23.96 -17.29 -33.07
CA GLY A 121 -24.43 -15.98 -32.61
C GLY A 121 -23.51 -14.83 -33.06
N ASP A 122 -24.00 -13.61 -32.89
CA ASP A 122 -23.30 -12.38 -33.32
C ASP A 122 -22.15 -11.98 -32.38
N ASP A 123 -22.11 -12.51 -31.15
CA ASP A 123 -20.98 -12.29 -30.23
C ASP A 123 -19.81 -13.19 -30.62
N VAL A 124 -18.86 -12.62 -31.37
CA VAL A 124 -17.71 -13.34 -31.93
C VAL A 124 -16.83 -14.02 -30.86
N ARG A 125 -16.76 -13.48 -29.64
CA ARG A 125 -15.96 -14.05 -28.55
C ARG A 125 -16.64 -15.28 -27.97
N VAL A 126 -17.93 -15.14 -27.65
CA VAL A 126 -18.74 -16.27 -27.17
C VAL A 126 -18.86 -17.35 -28.24
N ALA A 127 -18.95 -16.96 -29.52
CA ALA A 127 -18.97 -17.89 -30.64
C ALA A 127 -17.66 -18.68 -30.77
N ALA A 128 -16.51 -18.03 -30.64
CA ALA A 128 -15.21 -18.71 -30.65
C ALA A 128 -15.06 -19.66 -29.44
N TYR A 129 -15.46 -19.24 -28.24
CA TYR A 129 -15.43 -20.09 -27.05
C TYR A 129 -16.33 -21.32 -27.19
N ALA A 130 -17.58 -21.12 -27.62
CA ALA A 130 -18.53 -22.21 -27.85
C ALA A 130 -18.06 -23.16 -28.96
N THR A 131 -17.47 -22.63 -30.03
CA THR A 131 -16.83 -23.43 -31.09
C THR A 131 -15.69 -24.28 -30.54
N GLY A 132 -14.86 -23.74 -29.64
CA GLY A 132 -13.80 -24.48 -28.94
C GLY A 132 -14.32 -25.62 -28.07
N LEU A 133 -15.42 -25.42 -27.34
CA LEU A 133 -16.05 -26.49 -26.56
C LEU A 133 -16.69 -27.57 -27.43
N LEU A 134 -17.36 -27.18 -28.52
CA LEU A 134 -17.87 -28.14 -29.51
C LEU A 134 -16.74 -28.95 -30.15
N TYR A 135 -15.60 -28.33 -30.39
CA TYR A 135 -14.39 -29.00 -30.88
C TYR A 135 -13.87 -30.02 -29.84
N LYS A 136 -13.69 -29.61 -28.58
CA LYS A 136 -13.23 -30.48 -27.49
C LYS A 136 -14.09 -31.74 -27.32
N HIS A 137 -15.41 -31.65 -27.49
CA HIS A 137 -16.36 -32.75 -27.25
C HIS A 137 -16.94 -33.39 -28.52
N GLY A 138 -16.56 -32.93 -29.71
CA GLY A 138 -17.07 -33.43 -30.99
C GLY A 138 -16.52 -34.81 -31.37
N ASP A 139 -17.22 -35.49 -32.29
CA ASP A 139 -16.66 -36.66 -33.00
C ASP A 139 -15.59 -36.23 -34.02
N GLU A 140 -14.89 -37.20 -34.63
CA GLU A 140 -13.75 -36.92 -35.52
C GLU A 140 -14.12 -36.03 -36.74
N ALA A 141 -15.31 -36.24 -37.30
CA ALA A 141 -15.79 -35.45 -38.43
C ALA A 141 -16.07 -34.00 -38.00
N THR A 142 -16.78 -33.83 -36.88
CA THR A 142 -17.08 -32.51 -36.28
C THR A 142 -15.78 -31.81 -35.88
N ARG A 143 -14.83 -32.52 -35.28
CA ARG A 143 -13.54 -31.98 -34.87
C ARG A 143 -12.73 -31.47 -36.05
N THR A 144 -12.77 -32.15 -37.19
CA THR A 144 -12.06 -31.72 -38.39
C THR A 144 -12.62 -30.41 -38.95
N GLU A 145 -13.95 -30.29 -39.04
CA GLU A 145 -14.62 -29.06 -39.48
C GLU A 145 -14.37 -27.89 -38.53
N LEU A 146 -14.57 -28.11 -37.23
CA LEU A 146 -14.42 -27.06 -36.22
C LEU A 146 -12.96 -26.64 -36.03
N ARG A 147 -12.00 -27.56 -36.18
CA ARG A 147 -10.56 -27.22 -36.20
C ARG A 147 -10.26 -26.27 -37.35
N ALA A 148 -10.72 -26.56 -38.57
CA ALA A 148 -10.50 -25.68 -39.72
C ALA A 148 -11.11 -24.28 -39.50
N LYS A 149 -12.31 -24.22 -38.90
CA LYS A 149 -12.96 -22.96 -38.51
C LYS A 149 -12.18 -22.18 -37.44
N LEU A 150 -11.67 -22.84 -36.41
CA LEU A 150 -10.86 -22.18 -35.39
C LEU A 150 -9.51 -21.71 -35.97
N GLN A 151 -8.85 -22.54 -36.80
CA GLN A 151 -7.61 -22.16 -37.48
C GLN A 151 -7.80 -20.93 -38.39
N SER A 152 -8.95 -20.78 -39.06
CA SER A 152 -9.23 -19.56 -39.84
C SER A 152 -9.42 -18.34 -38.94
N MET A 153 -10.12 -18.48 -37.80
CA MET A 153 -10.32 -17.39 -36.84
C MET A 153 -8.99 -16.85 -36.30
N VAL A 154 -7.98 -17.69 -36.10
CA VAL A 154 -6.66 -17.27 -35.61
C VAL A 154 -6.03 -16.17 -36.49
N PHE A 155 -6.22 -16.25 -37.81
CA PHE A 155 -5.61 -15.34 -38.78
C PHE A 155 -6.54 -14.24 -39.31
N GLU A 156 -7.80 -14.23 -38.90
CA GLU A 156 -8.78 -13.27 -39.39
C GLU A 156 -8.55 -11.87 -38.78
N GLU A 157 -8.02 -10.94 -39.57
CA GLU A 157 -7.66 -9.59 -39.11
C GLU A 157 -8.85 -8.78 -38.57
N GLY A 158 -10.06 -9.08 -39.02
CA GLY A 158 -11.29 -8.41 -38.56
C GLY A 158 -11.78 -8.86 -37.17
N LEU A 159 -11.21 -9.94 -36.60
CA LEU A 159 -11.61 -10.43 -35.28
C LEU A 159 -10.81 -9.78 -34.14
N PRO A 160 -11.43 -9.54 -32.97
CA PRO A 160 -10.73 -9.06 -31.78
C PRO A 160 -9.54 -9.96 -31.40
N ALA A 161 -8.44 -9.38 -30.92
CA ALA A 161 -7.23 -10.14 -30.58
C ALA A 161 -7.50 -11.24 -29.53
N SER A 162 -8.39 -10.99 -28.58
CA SER A 162 -8.89 -11.96 -27.59
C SER A 162 -9.62 -13.14 -28.21
N THR A 163 -10.40 -12.92 -29.27
CA THR A 163 -11.11 -13.99 -30.01
C THR A 163 -10.11 -14.89 -30.73
N ARG A 164 -9.11 -14.28 -31.35
CA ARG A 164 -8.05 -14.96 -32.09
C ARG A 164 -7.13 -15.77 -31.17
N ALA A 165 -6.79 -15.20 -30.00
CA ALA A 165 -6.00 -15.87 -28.98
C ALA A 165 -6.73 -17.10 -28.42
N MET A 166 -8.01 -16.93 -28.11
CA MET A 166 -8.87 -18.03 -27.66
C MET A 166 -9.01 -19.13 -28.71
N ALA A 167 -9.23 -18.78 -29.98
CA ALA A 167 -9.26 -19.78 -31.06
C ALA A 167 -7.92 -20.54 -31.17
N CYS A 168 -6.80 -19.83 -31.00
CA CYS A 168 -5.46 -20.43 -30.99
C CYS A 168 -5.29 -21.43 -29.84
N GLU A 169 -5.60 -21.02 -28.61
CA GLU A 169 -5.51 -21.88 -27.42
C GLU A 169 -6.36 -23.15 -27.60
N ARG A 170 -7.62 -23.01 -28.08
CA ARG A 170 -8.53 -24.16 -28.25
C ARG A 170 -8.06 -25.18 -29.29
N VAL A 171 -7.44 -24.72 -30.38
CA VAL A 171 -6.87 -25.64 -31.40
C VAL A 171 -5.65 -26.37 -30.87
N LEU A 172 -4.85 -25.72 -30.02
CA LEU A 172 -3.63 -26.29 -29.44
C LEU A 172 -3.91 -27.21 -28.24
N GLU A 173 -4.96 -26.94 -27.45
CA GLU A 173 -5.35 -27.76 -26.29
C GLU A 173 -5.73 -29.21 -26.63
N SER A 174 -6.22 -29.49 -27.85
CA SER A 174 -6.65 -30.84 -28.24
C SER A 174 -5.55 -31.57 -29.02
N ASP A 175 -5.42 -32.89 -28.83
CA ASP A 175 -4.50 -33.72 -29.61
C ASP A 175 -5.06 -34.04 -31.01
N TRP A 176 -4.26 -33.82 -32.06
CA TRP A 176 -4.58 -34.22 -33.43
C TRP A 176 -3.33 -34.32 -34.33
N PRO A 177 -3.35 -35.15 -35.41
CA PRO A 177 -2.21 -35.29 -36.31
C PRO A 177 -1.89 -33.98 -37.05
N GLY A 178 -0.68 -33.43 -36.87
CA GLY A 178 -0.28 -32.16 -37.46
C GLY A 178 -0.31 -30.96 -36.49
N ARG A 179 -0.70 -31.17 -35.23
CA ARG A 179 -0.78 -30.09 -34.23
C ARG A 179 0.56 -29.43 -33.99
N ASP A 180 1.60 -30.24 -33.85
CA ASP A 180 2.91 -29.73 -33.46
C ASP A 180 3.54 -28.95 -34.62
N GLU A 181 3.37 -29.42 -35.86
CA GLU A 181 3.71 -28.69 -37.08
C GLU A 181 2.93 -27.37 -37.21
N TYR A 182 1.65 -27.37 -36.81
CA TYR A 182 0.83 -26.16 -36.78
C TYR A 182 1.31 -25.16 -35.71
N PHE A 183 1.65 -25.62 -34.51
CA PHE A 183 2.24 -24.77 -33.47
C PHE A 183 3.55 -24.14 -33.94
N LEU A 184 4.45 -24.93 -34.53
CA LEU A 184 5.72 -24.42 -35.07
C LEU A 184 5.49 -23.41 -36.22
N HIS A 185 4.49 -23.64 -37.05
CA HIS A 185 4.07 -22.65 -38.06
C HIS A 185 3.60 -21.33 -37.41
N LEU A 186 2.77 -21.41 -36.35
CA LEU A 186 2.26 -20.24 -35.64
C LEU A 186 3.36 -19.38 -35.04
N LEU A 187 4.48 -19.97 -34.61
CA LEU A 187 5.64 -19.20 -34.13
C LEU A 187 6.11 -18.20 -35.20
N GLY A 188 6.14 -18.56 -36.47
CA GLY A 188 6.57 -17.67 -37.56
C GLY A 188 5.48 -16.79 -38.16
N SER A 189 4.20 -17.13 -38.01
CA SER A 189 3.11 -16.56 -38.83
C SER A 189 2.01 -15.84 -38.06
N LEU A 190 1.79 -16.15 -36.78
CA LEU A 190 0.75 -15.47 -35.99
C LEU A 190 1.12 -13.96 -35.91
N PRO A 191 0.19 -13.00 -35.95
CA PRO A 191 0.52 -11.60 -35.64
C PRO A 191 0.52 -11.37 -34.11
N LYS A 192 1.01 -10.20 -33.66
CA LYS A 192 0.90 -9.82 -32.24
C LYS A 192 -0.58 -9.63 -31.90
N LEU A 193 -1.05 -10.26 -30.82
CA LEU A 193 -2.44 -10.23 -30.39
C LEU A 193 -2.59 -9.23 -29.23
N LYS A 194 -2.83 -7.95 -29.56
CA LYS A 194 -3.00 -6.86 -28.58
C LYS A 194 -4.41 -6.27 -28.67
N GLU A 195 -5.01 -6.01 -27.51
CA GLU A 195 -6.30 -5.32 -27.37
C GLU A 195 -6.24 -4.36 -26.17
N GLY A 196 -6.24 -3.05 -26.41
CA GLY A 196 -5.96 -2.06 -25.36
C GLY A 196 -4.57 -2.27 -24.75
N TYR A 197 -4.49 -2.39 -23.41
CA TYR A 197 -3.25 -2.73 -22.70
C TYR A 197 -2.98 -4.23 -22.63
N LEU A 198 -3.96 -5.06 -22.99
CA LEU A 198 -3.85 -6.52 -22.88
C LEU A 198 -3.05 -7.07 -24.06
N ASN A 199 -2.08 -7.91 -23.74
CA ASN A 199 -1.26 -8.64 -24.70
C ASN A 199 -1.49 -10.13 -24.50
N TYR A 200 -2.10 -10.79 -25.48
CA TYR A 200 -2.45 -12.20 -25.42
C TYR A 200 -1.30 -13.08 -25.90
N ARG A 201 -1.02 -14.13 -25.12
CA ARG A 201 0.15 -14.99 -25.23
C ARG A 201 -0.22 -16.48 -25.36
N PRO A 202 -1.03 -16.85 -26.37
CA PRO A 202 -1.59 -18.20 -26.46
C PRO A 202 -0.51 -19.27 -26.72
N LEU A 203 0.63 -18.89 -27.33
CA LEU A 203 1.73 -19.81 -27.59
C LEU A 203 2.52 -20.08 -26.31
N GLU A 204 2.79 -19.05 -25.51
CA GLU A 204 3.45 -19.16 -24.21
C GLU A 204 2.62 -20.04 -23.26
N ASN A 205 1.30 -19.80 -23.17
CA ASN A 205 0.36 -20.60 -22.36
C ASN A 205 0.39 -22.09 -22.74
N PHE A 206 0.47 -22.39 -24.04
CA PHE A 206 0.52 -23.77 -24.52
C PHE A 206 1.84 -24.49 -24.13
N VAL A 207 2.95 -23.75 -24.14
CA VAL A 207 4.25 -24.26 -23.67
C VAL A 207 4.25 -24.45 -22.16
N GLU A 208 3.65 -23.52 -21.39
CA GLU A 208 3.49 -23.62 -19.93
C GLU A 208 2.70 -24.88 -19.53
N ALA A 209 1.70 -25.28 -20.34
CA ALA A 209 0.87 -26.44 -20.06
C ALA A 209 1.59 -27.79 -20.22
N ASN A 210 2.64 -27.87 -21.05
CA ASN A 210 3.43 -29.10 -21.23
C ASN A 210 4.92 -28.79 -21.50
N PRO A 211 5.64 -28.26 -20.50
CA PRO A 211 7.00 -27.76 -20.69
C PRO A 211 8.00 -28.84 -21.06
N ASP A 212 7.84 -30.06 -20.54
CA ASP A 212 8.79 -31.16 -20.74
C ASP A 212 8.80 -31.66 -22.21
N HIS A 213 7.68 -31.51 -22.92
CA HIS A 213 7.61 -31.78 -24.36
C HIS A 213 8.15 -30.61 -25.19
N TRP A 214 7.76 -29.38 -24.85
CA TRP A 214 7.99 -28.22 -25.70
C TRP A 214 9.35 -27.57 -25.56
N ILE A 215 9.96 -27.56 -24.37
CA ILE A 215 11.28 -26.94 -24.16
C ILE A 215 12.36 -27.58 -25.06
N PRO A 216 12.48 -28.92 -25.16
CA PRO A 216 13.46 -29.54 -26.06
C PRO A 216 13.25 -29.15 -27.53
N VAL A 217 11.99 -29.13 -28.00
CA VAL A 217 11.65 -28.77 -29.39
C VAL A 217 11.99 -27.30 -29.67
N LEU A 218 11.63 -26.40 -28.76
CA LEU A 218 11.88 -24.97 -28.90
C LEU A 218 13.36 -24.62 -28.80
N THR A 219 14.14 -25.39 -28.05
CA THR A 219 15.59 -25.23 -27.96
C THR A 219 16.25 -25.40 -29.34
N GLU A 220 15.81 -26.36 -30.14
CA GLU A 220 16.30 -26.55 -31.52
C GLU A 220 15.88 -25.41 -32.47
N TRP A 221 14.85 -24.65 -32.08
CA TRP A 221 14.29 -23.55 -32.88
C TRP A 221 14.75 -22.17 -32.40
N VAL A 222 15.57 -22.08 -31.36
CA VAL A 222 15.98 -20.79 -30.80
C VAL A 222 16.74 -19.95 -31.80
N ASP A 223 17.56 -20.54 -32.68
CA ASP A 223 18.34 -19.83 -33.70
C ASP A 223 17.66 -19.81 -35.09
N ASN A 224 16.31 -19.83 -35.14
CA ASN A 224 15.58 -19.85 -36.41
C ASN A 224 15.86 -18.60 -37.27
N GLU A 225 16.15 -18.79 -38.57
CA GLU A 225 16.37 -17.69 -39.52
C GLU A 225 15.17 -16.74 -39.66
N ASN A 226 13.95 -17.23 -39.43
CA ASN A 226 12.77 -16.39 -39.34
C ASN A 226 12.78 -15.62 -38.02
N ARG A 227 13.08 -14.31 -38.10
CA ARG A 227 13.15 -13.43 -36.93
C ARG A 227 11.88 -13.43 -36.08
N VAL A 228 10.70 -13.55 -36.67
CA VAL A 228 9.44 -13.59 -35.90
C VAL A 228 9.33 -14.87 -35.08
N ALA A 229 9.75 -16.00 -35.67
CA ALA A 229 9.77 -17.28 -34.98
C ALA A 229 10.80 -17.26 -33.84
N HIS A 230 12.02 -16.79 -34.10
CA HIS A 230 13.07 -16.61 -33.09
C HIS A 230 12.57 -15.83 -31.86
N GLU A 231 11.98 -14.64 -32.06
CA GLU A 231 11.50 -13.78 -30.97
C GLU A 231 10.41 -14.46 -30.10
N ARG A 232 9.59 -15.31 -30.72
CA ARG A 232 8.54 -16.05 -30.01
C ARG A 232 9.06 -17.25 -29.28
N VAL A 233 10.00 -17.98 -29.86
CA VAL A 233 10.71 -19.05 -29.18
C VAL A 233 11.36 -18.49 -27.91
N VAL A 234 12.05 -17.36 -28.02
CA VAL A 234 12.63 -16.66 -26.86
C VAL A 234 11.57 -16.28 -25.83
N SER A 235 10.42 -15.72 -26.24
CA SER A 235 9.29 -15.41 -25.34
C SER A 235 8.75 -16.64 -24.60
N CYS A 236 8.59 -17.76 -25.31
CA CYS A 236 8.11 -19.03 -24.75
C CYS A 236 9.10 -19.69 -23.79
N LEU A 237 10.40 -19.51 -24.00
CA LEU A 237 11.43 -20.07 -23.12
C LEU A 237 11.67 -19.18 -21.90
N VAL A 238 11.75 -17.86 -22.08
CA VAL A 238 12.06 -16.92 -20.99
C VAL A 238 10.94 -16.81 -19.96
N GLN A 239 9.72 -17.26 -20.26
CA GLN A 239 8.61 -17.25 -19.30
C GLN A 239 8.88 -18.10 -18.05
N PHE A 240 9.73 -19.13 -18.15
CA PHE A 240 10.18 -19.96 -17.03
C PHE A 240 11.29 -19.24 -16.27
N ASN A 241 10.92 -18.18 -15.55
CA ASN A 241 11.80 -17.30 -14.80
C ASN A 241 11.33 -17.13 -13.34
N LEU A 242 12.15 -16.47 -12.53
CA LEU A 242 11.90 -16.17 -11.12
C LEU A 242 11.52 -17.44 -10.33
N LYS A 243 10.32 -17.51 -9.78
CA LYS A 243 9.90 -18.64 -8.93
C LYS A 243 9.68 -19.94 -9.72
N ASP A 244 9.43 -19.82 -11.03
CA ASP A 244 9.14 -20.91 -11.95
C ASP A 244 10.34 -21.19 -12.89
N ALA A 245 11.55 -20.78 -12.47
CA ALA A 245 12.75 -20.85 -13.28
C ALA A 245 13.13 -22.29 -13.63
N ARG A 246 13.48 -22.53 -14.90
CA ARG A 246 13.93 -23.84 -15.40
C ARG A 246 15.26 -23.76 -16.15
N ALA A 247 16.20 -24.61 -15.77
CA ALA A 247 17.55 -24.60 -16.34
C ALA A 247 17.57 -24.95 -17.84
N ASP A 248 16.75 -25.93 -18.26
CA ASP A 248 16.64 -26.39 -19.65
C ASP A 248 15.99 -25.33 -20.56
N ALA A 249 15.09 -24.50 -20.04
CA ALA A 249 14.48 -23.41 -20.78
C ALA A 249 15.38 -22.17 -20.90
N LEU A 250 16.14 -21.84 -19.85
CA LEU A 250 16.91 -20.60 -19.79
C LEU A 250 18.32 -20.73 -20.40
N ARG A 251 18.94 -21.92 -20.34
CA ARG A 251 20.29 -22.16 -20.89
C ARG A 251 20.42 -21.86 -22.39
N PRO A 252 19.44 -22.12 -23.27
CA PRO A 252 19.50 -21.72 -24.67
C PRO A 252 19.50 -20.20 -24.90
N LEU A 253 19.13 -19.40 -23.90
CA LEU A 253 18.98 -17.95 -24.01
C LEU A 253 20.24 -17.17 -23.58
N LEU A 254 21.31 -17.87 -23.17
CA LEU A 254 22.56 -17.24 -22.73
C LEU A 254 23.21 -16.27 -23.74
N PRO A 255 23.13 -16.46 -25.08
CA PRO A 255 23.63 -15.46 -26.03
C PRO A 255 22.98 -14.07 -25.87
N TRP A 256 21.81 -13.99 -25.22
CA TRP A 256 21.16 -12.72 -24.94
C TRP A 256 21.86 -11.91 -23.84
N LEU A 257 22.75 -12.51 -23.07
CA LEU A 257 23.46 -11.81 -21.99
C LEU A 257 24.48 -10.83 -22.57
N ASP A 258 25.25 -11.23 -23.58
CA ASP A 258 26.32 -10.43 -24.20
C ASP A 258 25.96 -9.83 -25.57
N ASP A 259 24.83 -10.20 -26.15
CA ASP A 259 24.23 -9.52 -27.30
C ASP A 259 22.78 -9.06 -26.98
N PRO A 260 22.59 -7.81 -26.51
CA PRO A 260 21.26 -7.28 -26.20
C PRO A 260 20.29 -7.24 -27.39
N GLU A 261 20.81 -7.19 -28.63
CA GLU A 261 20.01 -7.19 -29.85
C GLU A 261 19.67 -8.60 -30.34
N TRP A 262 20.26 -9.63 -29.72
CA TRP A 262 19.98 -11.03 -30.04
C TRP A 262 18.49 -11.31 -30.00
N ALA A 263 17.75 -10.80 -29.00
CA ALA A 263 16.28 -10.82 -28.96
C ALA A 263 15.67 -9.50 -28.45
N LYS A 264 14.44 -9.18 -28.85
CA LYS A 264 13.72 -7.92 -28.56
C LYS A 264 12.57 -8.07 -27.56
N ALA A 265 12.48 -9.19 -26.86
CA ALA A 265 11.45 -9.37 -25.83
C ALA A 265 11.72 -8.47 -24.61
N ASN A 266 11.05 -7.30 -24.56
CA ASN A 266 11.22 -6.20 -23.57
C ASN A 266 11.85 -6.59 -22.21
N MET A 267 11.06 -7.20 -21.33
CA MET A 267 11.45 -7.56 -19.97
C MET A 267 12.16 -8.93 -19.90
N GLY A 268 12.22 -9.69 -21.00
CA GLY A 268 12.73 -11.06 -21.02
C GLY A 268 14.20 -11.13 -20.61
N ARG A 269 15.07 -10.27 -21.16
CA ARG A 269 16.51 -10.27 -20.80
C ARG A 269 16.73 -10.00 -19.32
N LEU A 270 15.97 -9.07 -18.74
CA LEU A 270 16.03 -8.80 -17.30
C LEU A 270 15.58 -10.02 -16.49
N ARG A 271 14.48 -10.68 -16.91
CA ARG A 271 13.96 -11.87 -16.22
C ARG A 271 14.90 -13.06 -16.33
N LEU A 272 15.59 -13.22 -17.47
CA LEU A 272 16.66 -14.21 -17.63
C LEU A 272 17.74 -13.98 -16.57
N ILE A 273 18.32 -12.76 -16.52
CA ILE A 273 19.36 -12.40 -15.56
C ILE A 273 18.91 -12.72 -14.13
N GLN A 274 17.78 -12.17 -13.67
CA GLN A 274 17.24 -12.35 -12.30
C GLN A 274 16.87 -13.79 -11.89
N SER A 275 17.10 -14.78 -12.74
CA SER A 275 16.76 -16.17 -12.49
C SER A 275 17.96 -17.10 -12.49
N LEU A 276 19.15 -16.65 -12.89
CA LEU A 276 20.30 -17.54 -13.13
C LEU A 276 20.81 -18.15 -11.81
N ASP A 277 20.86 -17.39 -10.73
CA ASP A 277 21.12 -17.85 -9.36
C ASP A 277 20.20 -19.01 -8.88
N ARG A 278 18.98 -19.11 -9.41
CA ARG A 278 18.00 -20.14 -9.01
C ARG A 278 18.15 -21.46 -9.73
N VAL A 279 18.79 -21.46 -10.91
CA VAL A 279 18.89 -22.64 -11.79
C VAL A 279 20.32 -23.15 -12.01
N CYS A 280 21.31 -22.53 -11.38
CA CYS A 280 22.72 -22.95 -11.37
C CYS A 280 23.29 -23.25 -12.78
N ILE A 281 23.41 -22.22 -13.61
CA ILE A 281 24.00 -22.27 -14.95
C ILE A 281 25.35 -21.52 -14.94
N PRO A 282 26.46 -22.16 -14.52
CA PRO A 282 27.78 -21.50 -14.43
C PRO A 282 28.31 -21.05 -15.80
N GLU A 283 27.81 -21.61 -16.91
CA GLU A 283 28.14 -21.16 -18.26
C GLU A 283 27.69 -19.72 -18.54
N SER A 284 26.83 -19.14 -17.69
CA SER A 284 26.37 -17.76 -17.80
C SER A 284 27.37 -16.71 -17.32
N VAL A 285 28.43 -17.10 -16.59
CA VAL A 285 29.36 -16.17 -15.92
C VAL A 285 29.99 -15.16 -16.89
N ASP A 286 30.48 -15.60 -18.05
CA ASP A 286 31.09 -14.68 -19.03
C ASP A 286 30.07 -13.67 -19.57
N GLY A 287 28.83 -14.11 -19.84
CA GLY A 287 27.73 -13.23 -20.25
C GLY A 287 27.32 -12.26 -19.14
N LEU A 288 27.28 -12.72 -17.89
CA LEU A 288 27.00 -11.88 -16.72
C LEU A 288 28.09 -10.82 -16.49
N MET A 289 29.37 -11.18 -16.69
CA MET A 289 30.47 -10.20 -16.69
C MET A 289 30.28 -9.16 -17.79
N TRP A 290 29.85 -9.58 -18.99
CA TRP A 290 29.51 -8.62 -20.05
C TRP A 290 28.39 -7.68 -19.61
N VAL A 291 27.30 -8.20 -19.02
CA VAL A 291 26.19 -7.39 -18.49
C VAL A 291 26.71 -6.39 -17.46
N ALA A 292 27.52 -6.83 -16.49
CA ALA A 292 28.11 -5.94 -15.49
C ALA A 292 28.96 -4.83 -16.14
N GLY A 293 29.68 -5.15 -17.21
CA GLY A 293 30.52 -4.22 -17.96
C GLY A 293 29.77 -3.16 -18.76
N HIS A 294 28.58 -3.45 -19.25
CA HIS A 294 27.91 -2.64 -20.27
C HIS A 294 26.53 -2.11 -19.86
N ASP A 295 25.83 -2.81 -18.97
CA ASP A 295 24.49 -2.42 -18.52
C ASP A 295 24.52 -1.55 -17.25
N THR A 296 23.35 -1.00 -16.92
CA THR A 296 23.04 -0.27 -15.68
C THR A 296 21.65 -0.68 -15.19
N GLY A 297 21.24 -0.18 -14.03
CA GLY A 297 19.89 -0.42 -13.51
C GLY A 297 19.69 -1.82 -12.95
N PHE A 298 18.45 -2.31 -13.04
CA PHE A 298 18.07 -3.65 -12.57
C PHE A 298 18.84 -4.80 -13.23
N ARG A 299 19.34 -4.63 -14.46
CA ARG A 299 20.12 -5.67 -15.15
C ARG A 299 21.52 -5.81 -14.56
N LEU A 300 22.18 -4.68 -14.29
CA LEU A 300 23.46 -4.66 -13.58
C LEU A 300 23.30 -5.24 -12.17
N ALA A 301 22.26 -4.81 -11.44
CA ALA A 301 22.01 -5.31 -10.09
C ALA A 301 21.81 -6.83 -10.05
N GLY A 302 20.96 -7.37 -10.93
CA GLY A 302 20.77 -8.82 -11.03
C GLY A 302 22.04 -9.57 -11.41
N ALA A 303 22.81 -9.04 -12.38
CA ALA A 303 24.06 -9.68 -12.79
C ALA A 303 25.12 -9.67 -11.68
N ALA A 304 25.17 -8.63 -10.85
CA ALA A 304 26.05 -8.58 -9.70
C ALA A 304 25.68 -9.66 -8.66
N ASP A 305 24.38 -9.82 -8.36
CA ASP A 305 23.88 -10.85 -7.46
C ASP A 305 24.24 -12.26 -7.98
N ASP A 306 24.02 -12.53 -9.27
CA ASP A 306 24.38 -13.81 -9.89
C ASP A 306 25.89 -14.07 -9.86
N LEU A 307 26.73 -13.07 -10.18
CA LEU A 307 28.20 -13.22 -10.16
C LEU A 307 28.72 -13.54 -8.74
N ALA A 308 28.10 -12.95 -7.72
CA ALA A 308 28.39 -13.29 -6.33
C ALA A 308 27.97 -14.72 -5.99
N TYR A 309 26.79 -15.15 -6.45
CA TYR A 309 26.29 -16.52 -6.28
C TYR A 309 27.25 -17.56 -6.88
N TYR A 310 27.82 -17.29 -8.06
CA TYR A 310 28.76 -18.17 -8.73
C TYR A 310 30.22 -18.10 -8.21
N ASP A 311 30.49 -17.29 -7.18
CA ASP A 311 31.85 -17.05 -6.65
C ASP A 311 32.84 -16.60 -7.76
N ALA A 312 32.38 -15.77 -8.70
CA ALA A 312 33.14 -15.30 -9.85
C ALA A 312 34.15 -14.20 -9.46
N THR A 313 35.18 -14.56 -8.69
CA THR A 313 36.20 -13.60 -8.18
C THR A 313 36.92 -12.80 -9.28
N ASN A 314 37.03 -13.35 -10.51
CA ASN A 314 37.54 -12.65 -11.68
C ASN A 314 36.65 -11.48 -12.16
N ALA A 315 35.40 -11.38 -11.68
CA ALA A 315 34.48 -10.28 -11.98
C ALA A 315 34.69 -9.03 -11.09
N VAL A 316 35.50 -9.10 -10.04
CA VAL A 316 35.72 -7.96 -9.14
C VAL A 316 36.15 -6.67 -9.88
N PRO A 317 37.11 -6.69 -10.83
CA PRO A 317 37.50 -5.47 -11.55
C PRO A 317 36.36 -4.82 -12.33
N ILE A 318 35.53 -5.62 -13.00
CA ILE A 318 34.41 -5.13 -13.81
C ILE A 318 33.26 -4.62 -12.93
N LEU A 319 33.02 -5.25 -11.78
CA LEU A 319 32.06 -4.78 -10.79
C LEU A 319 32.49 -3.44 -10.16
N LYS A 320 33.79 -3.24 -9.88
CA LYS A 320 34.32 -1.95 -9.41
C LYS A 320 34.12 -0.85 -10.46
N GLU A 321 34.36 -1.15 -11.74
CA GLU A 321 34.06 -0.21 -12.83
C GLU A 321 32.56 0.11 -12.90
N ALA A 322 31.71 -0.93 -12.84
CA ALA A 322 30.25 -0.76 -12.88
C ALA A 322 29.73 0.10 -11.71
N LEU A 323 30.27 -0.10 -10.50
CA LEU A 323 29.93 0.69 -9.31
C LEU A 323 30.21 2.19 -9.51
N SER A 324 31.28 2.53 -10.24
CA SER A 324 31.62 3.93 -10.53
C SER A 324 30.64 4.61 -11.51
N ARG A 325 30.01 3.82 -12.39
CA ARG A 325 29.07 4.29 -13.42
C ARG A 325 27.61 4.32 -12.94
N GLU A 326 27.23 3.41 -12.05
CA GLU A 326 25.87 3.32 -11.52
C GLU A 326 25.56 4.47 -10.56
N LYS A 327 24.39 5.10 -10.76
CA LYS A 327 23.95 6.29 -10.03
C LYS A 327 22.84 5.99 -9.04
N GLN A 328 22.04 4.95 -9.27
CA GLN A 328 20.91 4.59 -8.42
C GLN A 328 21.38 3.90 -7.14
N SER A 329 20.91 4.37 -5.99
CA SER A 329 21.39 3.93 -4.67
C SER A 329 21.18 2.43 -4.44
N ASN A 330 19.97 1.93 -4.74
CA ASN A 330 19.63 0.52 -4.64
C ASN A 330 20.53 -0.39 -5.50
N HIS A 331 20.77 -0.05 -6.76
CA HIS A 331 21.62 -0.87 -7.65
C HIS A 331 23.08 -0.84 -7.23
N ARG A 332 23.60 0.31 -6.76
CA ARG A 332 24.96 0.41 -6.20
C ARG A 332 25.12 -0.54 -5.01
N ARG A 333 24.09 -0.66 -4.16
CA ARG A 333 24.09 -1.57 -3.01
C ARG A 333 24.27 -3.03 -3.44
N ASN A 334 23.55 -3.50 -4.48
CA ASN A 334 23.74 -4.87 -5.02
C ASN A 334 25.17 -5.08 -5.55
N VAL A 335 25.71 -4.11 -6.30
CA VAL A 335 27.09 -4.21 -6.82
C VAL A 335 28.12 -4.24 -5.68
N ILE A 336 27.96 -3.40 -4.65
CA ILE A 336 28.84 -3.41 -3.46
C ILE A 336 28.72 -4.75 -2.72
N ALA A 337 27.50 -5.26 -2.55
CA ALA A 337 27.26 -6.55 -1.91
C ALA A 337 27.99 -7.68 -2.65
N ALA A 338 27.94 -7.67 -3.98
CA ALA A 338 28.63 -8.65 -4.81
C ALA A 338 30.16 -8.55 -4.69
N ILE A 339 30.73 -7.34 -4.78
CA ILE A 339 32.18 -7.14 -4.60
C ILE A 339 32.62 -7.62 -3.21
N HIS A 340 31.85 -7.30 -2.17
CA HIS A 340 32.14 -7.72 -0.81
C HIS A 340 32.08 -9.25 -0.65
N ALA A 341 31.04 -9.91 -1.19
CA ALA A 341 30.92 -11.37 -1.16
C ALA A 341 32.08 -12.07 -1.88
N LEU A 342 32.60 -11.46 -2.94
CA LEU A 342 33.76 -11.95 -3.70
C LEU A 342 35.12 -11.55 -3.08
N ASN A 343 35.14 -11.00 -1.85
CA ASN A 343 36.34 -10.49 -1.17
C ASN A 343 37.13 -9.47 -2.01
N GLY A 344 36.43 -8.65 -2.78
CA GLY A 344 37.02 -7.72 -3.75
C GLY A 344 37.47 -6.37 -3.19
N PHE A 345 37.17 -6.07 -1.92
CA PHE A 345 37.65 -4.88 -1.22
C PHE A 345 38.87 -5.20 -0.36
N SER A 346 39.86 -4.30 -0.33
CA SER A 346 40.90 -4.34 0.69
C SER A 346 40.38 -3.84 2.04
N ASP A 347 41.01 -4.23 3.14
CA ASP A 347 40.66 -3.72 4.47
C ASP A 347 40.74 -2.18 4.53
N ASP A 348 41.70 -1.57 3.83
CA ASP A 348 41.82 -0.11 3.72
C ASP A 348 40.64 0.53 2.98
N GLU A 349 40.16 -0.07 1.87
CA GLU A 349 38.97 0.41 1.15
C GLU A 349 37.72 0.36 2.03
N LEU A 350 37.60 -0.68 2.86
CA LEU A 350 36.50 -0.82 3.82
C LEU A 350 36.57 0.25 4.91
N VAL A 351 37.76 0.51 5.46
CA VAL A 351 38.01 1.55 6.48
C VAL A 351 37.74 2.94 5.92
N GLU A 352 38.23 3.26 4.72
CA GLU A 352 37.98 4.53 4.04
C GLU A 352 36.49 4.74 3.75
N GLY A 353 35.79 3.68 3.34
CA GLY A 353 34.35 3.71 3.14
C GLY A 353 33.60 4.02 4.43
N ILE A 354 33.90 3.30 5.51
CA ILE A 354 33.30 3.51 6.84
C ILE A 354 33.59 4.91 7.36
N GLU A 355 34.80 5.45 7.17
CA GLU A 355 35.12 6.82 7.53
C GLU A 355 34.31 7.83 6.71
N ALA A 356 34.18 7.64 5.39
CA ALA A 356 33.35 8.51 4.54
C ALA A 356 31.87 8.50 4.98
N PHE A 357 31.36 7.32 5.36
CA PHE A 357 30.03 7.18 5.96
C PHE A 357 29.95 7.94 7.29
N ALA A 358 30.91 7.74 8.21
CA ALA A 358 30.96 8.43 9.51
C ALA A 358 31.05 9.96 9.38
N VAL A 359 31.86 10.48 8.45
CA VAL A 359 31.96 11.92 8.16
C VAL A 359 30.62 12.49 7.73
N GLN A 360 29.90 11.76 6.87
CA GLN A 360 28.60 12.21 6.38
C GLN A 360 27.52 12.13 7.47
N THR A 361 27.55 11.10 8.32
CA THR A 361 26.65 10.95 9.46
C THR A 361 26.90 12.03 10.51
N ALA A 362 28.15 12.32 10.87
CA ALA A 362 28.51 13.39 11.80
C ALA A 362 28.02 14.77 11.31
N ARG A 363 28.02 15.02 9.99
CA ARG A 363 27.45 16.24 9.40
C ARG A 363 25.92 16.26 9.40
N GLY A 364 25.30 15.08 9.40
CA GLY A 364 23.85 14.86 9.27
C GLY A 364 23.07 14.91 10.58
N ASN A 365 23.70 14.97 11.75
CA ASN A 365 23.01 15.11 13.06
C ASN A 365 22.19 16.41 13.24
N ASN A 366 22.01 17.23 12.18
CA ASN A 366 21.04 18.34 12.10
C ASN A 366 19.85 18.08 11.16
N GLU A 367 19.82 16.95 10.44
CA GLU A 367 18.75 16.56 9.52
C GLU A 367 18.31 15.13 9.84
N LYS A 368 17.03 14.97 10.21
CA LYS A 368 16.41 13.70 10.61
C LYS A 368 16.79 12.56 9.65
N PRO A 369 17.38 11.45 10.13
CA PRO A 369 17.51 10.24 9.33
C PRO A 369 16.16 9.51 9.34
N HIS A 370 15.13 10.13 8.76
CA HIS A 370 14.08 9.33 8.19
C HIS A 370 14.71 8.62 7.00
N GLU A 371 14.74 7.28 7.05
CA GLU A 371 14.86 6.44 5.87
C GLU A 371 13.69 6.78 4.93
N ASP A 372 13.83 7.88 4.22
CA ASP A 372 12.91 8.23 3.16
C ASP A 372 13.17 7.20 2.07
N LEU A 373 12.25 6.25 1.91
CA LEU A 373 12.27 5.24 0.84
C LEU A 373 12.49 5.91 -0.54
N SER A 374 12.12 7.19 -0.69
CA SER A 374 12.41 8.02 -1.86
C SER A 374 13.92 8.17 -2.13
N SER A 375 14.75 8.31 -1.09
CA SER A 375 16.21 8.46 -1.18
C SER A 375 16.94 7.16 -1.54
N LEU A 376 16.30 6.01 -1.27
CA LEU A 376 16.78 4.68 -1.66
C LEU A 376 16.43 4.34 -3.12
N LEU A 377 15.39 4.97 -3.67
CA LEU A 377 14.86 4.71 -5.02
C LEU A 377 15.30 5.75 -6.07
N GLY A 378 16.03 6.80 -5.66
CA GLY A 378 16.52 7.88 -6.53
C GLY A 378 18.03 7.84 -6.81
N PRO A 379 18.50 8.64 -7.80
CA PRO A 379 19.92 8.78 -8.10
C PRO A 379 20.66 9.40 -6.91
N SER A 380 21.65 8.69 -6.40
CA SER A 380 22.47 9.11 -5.28
C SER A 380 23.44 10.21 -5.70
N LYS A 381 23.42 11.35 -5.00
CA LYS A 381 24.46 12.38 -5.06
C LYS A 381 25.68 12.04 -4.19
N LYS A 382 25.66 10.92 -3.47
CA LYS A 382 26.71 10.52 -2.51
C LYS A 382 27.86 9.80 -3.21
N SER A 383 29.06 9.84 -2.60
CA SER A 383 30.26 9.23 -3.18
C SER A 383 30.24 7.69 -3.12
N THR A 384 31.18 7.06 -3.81
CA THR A 384 31.34 5.59 -3.81
C THR A 384 31.83 5.09 -2.46
N GLU A 385 32.75 5.80 -1.84
CA GLU A 385 33.27 5.53 -0.51
C GLU A 385 32.13 5.56 0.51
N PHE A 386 31.26 6.58 0.46
CA PHE A 386 30.08 6.64 1.33
C PHE A 386 29.17 5.43 1.16
N ALA A 387 28.87 5.03 -0.08
CA ALA A 387 27.98 3.90 -0.35
C ALA A 387 28.58 2.57 0.14
N ILE A 388 29.90 2.38 -0.01
CA ILE A 388 30.63 1.23 0.54
C ILE A 388 30.51 1.23 2.06
N GLY A 389 30.81 2.35 2.72
CA GLY A 389 30.71 2.48 4.18
C GLY A 389 29.32 2.19 4.71
N GLN A 390 28.29 2.74 4.07
CA GLN A 390 26.90 2.51 4.45
C GLN A 390 26.52 1.02 4.38
N TYR A 391 27.04 0.28 3.40
CA TYR A 391 26.80 -1.15 3.28
C TYR A 391 27.59 -1.96 4.32
N VAL A 392 28.87 -1.65 4.53
CA VAL A 392 29.80 -2.48 5.33
C VAL A 392 29.71 -2.19 6.83
N ALA A 393 29.16 -1.03 7.24
CA ALA A 393 28.96 -0.69 8.65
C ALA A 393 28.01 -1.64 9.41
N ALA A 394 27.39 -2.61 8.76
CA ALA A 394 26.61 -3.65 9.40
C ALA A 394 27.53 -4.64 10.18
N PRO A 395 27.21 -4.96 11.45
CA PRO A 395 28.00 -5.84 12.33
C PRO A 395 28.55 -7.11 11.67
N GLU A 396 27.70 -7.82 10.93
CA GLU A 396 28.01 -9.11 10.31
C GLU A 396 29.01 -9.04 9.15
N ARG A 397 29.40 -7.83 8.72
CA ARG A 397 30.30 -7.60 7.58
C ARG A 397 31.67 -7.08 7.98
N ILE A 398 31.89 -6.78 9.26
CA ILE A 398 33.13 -6.19 9.75
C ILE A 398 34.04 -7.31 10.27
N THR A 399 35.19 -7.49 9.63
CA THR A 399 36.17 -8.53 10.00
C THR A 399 37.12 -8.03 11.09
N ALA A 400 37.75 -8.94 11.84
CA ALA A 400 38.71 -8.58 12.89
C ALA A 400 39.87 -7.66 12.42
N PRO A 401 40.49 -7.87 11.23
CA PRO A 401 41.48 -6.94 10.70
C PRO A 401 40.94 -5.53 10.46
N VAL A 402 39.71 -5.41 9.94
CA VAL A 402 39.06 -4.10 9.73
C VAL A 402 38.79 -3.40 11.06
N VAL A 403 38.36 -4.13 12.09
CA VAL A 403 38.16 -3.57 13.45
C VAL A 403 39.45 -2.94 13.98
N ASP A 404 40.58 -3.65 13.91
CA ASP A 404 41.86 -3.16 14.40
C ASP A 404 42.28 -1.86 13.67
N LEU A 405 42.04 -1.79 12.35
CA LEU A 405 42.31 -0.61 11.55
C LEU A 405 41.37 0.56 11.88
N LEU A 406 40.06 0.30 12.04
CA LEU A 406 39.06 1.30 12.42
C LEU A 406 39.40 1.92 13.78
N GLN A 407 39.80 1.12 14.77
CA GLN A 407 40.19 1.63 16.10
C GLN A 407 41.44 2.49 16.05
N LYS A 408 42.47 2.03 15.32
CA LYS A 408 43.67 2.83 15.08
C LYS A 408 43.31 4.16 14.40
N ARG A 409 42.36 4.14 13.46
CA ARG A 409 41.89 5.33 12.75
C ARG A 409 41.09 6.27 13.66
N ALA A 410 40.16 5.75 14.47
CA ALA A 410 39.44 6.51 15.48
C ALA A 410 40.40 7.21 16.46
N GLY A 411 41.43 6.51 16.94
CA GLY A 411 42.45 7.09 17.81
C GLY A 411 43.22 8.26 17.18
N GLN A 412 43.45 8.21 15.86
CA GLN A 412 44.06 9.32 15.12
C GLN A 412 43.10 10.52 14.96
N LEU A 413 41.82 10.25 14.78
CA LEU A 413 40.79 11.26 14.54
C LEU A 413 40.31 11.95 15.84
N LYS A 414 40.53 11.35 17.01
CA LYS A 414 40.04 11.83 18.32
C LYS A 414 40.33 13.32 18.61
N VAL A 415 41.44 13.88 18.12
CA VAL A 415 41.81 15.29 18.35
C VAL A 415 41.27 16.24 17.27
N GLY A 416 41.13 15.77 16.02
CA GLY A 416 40.80 16.61 14.86
C GLY A 416 39.36 16.52 14.39
N SER A 417 38.67 15.41 14.69
CA SER A 417 37.29 15.13 14.29
C SER A 417 36.66 14.15 15.30
N PRO A 418 36.41 14.60 16.55
CA PRO A 418 35.96 13.73 17.64
C PRO A 418 34.66 12.98 17.29
N ASP A 419 33.66 13.65 16.70
CA ASP A 419 32.38 13.04 16.32
C ASP A 419 32.57 11.89 15.30
N VAL A 420 33.48 12.06 14.34
CA VAL A 420 33.79 11.03 13.33
C VAL A 420 34.54 9.87 13.98
N ALA A 421 35.48 10.17 14.88
CA ALA A 421 36.23 9.17 15.63
C ALA A 421 35.29 8.29 16.47
N GLU A 422 34.28 8.89 17.08
CA GLU A 422 33.28 8.20 17.88
C GLU A 422 32.40 7.27 17.05
N ILE A 423 31.86 7.73 15.91
CA ILE A 423 31.06 6.87 15.01
C ILE A 423 31.90 5.68 14.49
N ILE A 424 33.16 5.91 14.11
CA ILE A 424 34.06 4.83 13.68
C ILE A 424 34.30 3.83 14.81
N LEU A 425 34.50 4.32 16.03
CA LEU A 425 34.69 3.45 17.20
C LEU A 425 33.45 2.58 17.44
N GLN A 426 32.25 3.17 17.36
CA GLN A 426 30.99 2.44 17.50
C GLN A 426 30.84 1.33 16.46
N ILE A 427 31.06 1.65 15.18
CA ILE A 427 31.03 0.67 14.09
C ILE A 427 32.04 -0.45 14.34
N SER A 428 33.26 -0.11 14.78
CA SER A 428 34.30 -1.10 15.09
C SER A 428 33.92 -2.03 16.24
N LEU A 429 33.26 -1.50 17.28
CA LEU A 429 32.83 -2.29 18.44
C LEU A 429 31.64 -3.16 18.11
N ALA A 430 30.81 -2.80 17.13
CA ALA A 430 29.66 -3.61 16.73
C ALA A 430 30.04 -4.87 15.94
N GLY A 431 31.29 -5.03 15.48
CA GLY A 431 31.74 -6.20 14.71
C GLY A 431 31.68 -7.51 15.49
N ASP A 432 31.24 -8.58 14.83
CA ASP A 432 31.02 -9.92 15.40
C ASP A 432 32.33 -10.71 15.63
N ASP A 433 33.11 -10.31 16.64
CA ASP A 433 34.33 -11.00 17.07
C ASP A 433 34.38 -11.12 18.59
N VAL A 434 34.55 -12.33 19.12
CA VAL A 434 34.75 -12.60 20.55
C VAL A 434 35.90 -11.76 21.11
N ALA A 435 36.97 -11.53 20.34
CA ALA A 435 38.09 -10.70 20.77
C ALA A 435 37.71 -9.22 21.02
N ASN A 436 36.61 -8.73 20.44
CA ASN A 436 36.06 -7.41 20.74
C ASN A 436 35.44 -7.33 22.13
N GLY A 437 35.01 -8.45 22.72
CA GLY A 437 34.38 -8.46 24.04
C GLY A 437 35.28 -7.89 25.13
N GLN A 438 36.58 -8.16 25.11
CA GLN A 438 37.52 -7.55 26.07
C GLN A 438 37.62 -6.03 25.85
N ARG A 439 37.64 -5.58 24.60
CA ARG A 439 37.76 -4.16 24.24
C ARG A 439 36.51 -3.36 24.63
N MET A 440 35.33 -3.94 24.39
CA MET A 440 34.05 -3.42 24.87
C MET A 440 34.05 -3.23 26.39
N LEU A 441 34.56 -4.23 27.13
CA LEU A 441 34.64 -4.18 28.59
C LEU A 441 35.65 -3.14 29.08
N ASP A 442 36.76 -2.95 28.38
CA ASP A 442 37.74 -1.91 28.73
C ASP A 442 37.17 -0.51 28.49
N ALA A 443 36.36 -0.30 27.45
CA ALA A 443 35.64 0.96 27.22
C ALA A 443 34.68 1.31 28.37
N LEU A 444 34.03 0.31 28.99
CA LEU A 444 33.19 0.52 30.19
C LEU A 444 33.99 0.94 31.42
N ALA A 445 35.31 0.70 31.44
CA ALA A 445 36.19 1.06 32.55
C ALA A 445 36.85 2.44 32.38
N GLU A 446 36.64 3.12 31.24
CA GLU A 446 37.15 4.47 31.02
C GLU A 446 36.37 5.50 31.85
N PRO A 447 37.01 6.62 32.26
CA PRO A 447 36.34 7.67 33.05
C PRO A 447 35.20 8.38 32.30
N GLU A 448 35.23 8.35 30.97
CA GLU A 448 34.28 8.98 30.06
C GLU A 448 33.36 7.91 29.45
N LEU A 449 32.43 7.40 30.25
CA LEU A 449 31.44 6.42 29.79
C LEU A 449 30.42 7.11 28.85
N SER A 450 30.26 6.63 27.61
CA SER A 450 29.25 7.16 26.67
C SER A 450 27.97 6.30 26.60
N GLU A 451 26.87 6.92 26.17
CA GLU A 451 25.56 6.27 26.02
C GLU A 451 25.62 5.14 24.98
N GLU A 452 26.29 5.40 23.87
CA GLU A 452 26.42 4.51 22.72
C GLU A 452 27.29 3.31 23.06
N SER A 453 28.35 3.51 23.86
CA SER A 453 29.16 2.40 24.39
C SER A 453 28.31 1.44 25.23
N ILE A 454 27.38 1.97 26.03
CA ILE A 454 26.44 1.17 26.82
C ILE A 454 25.50 0.37 25.91
N LEU A 455 24.92 1.01 24.90
CA LEU A 455 24.02 0.33 23.96
C LEU A 455 24.71 -0.80 23.18
N VAL A 456 25.95 -0.57 22.74
CA VAL A 456 26.74 -1.61 22.05
C VAL A 456 26.94 -2.83 22.95
N VAL A 457 27.38 -2.65 24.21
CA VAL A 457 27.59 -3.80 25.12
C VAL A 457 26.29 -4.50 25.51
N LEU A 458 25.18 -3.78 25.60
CA LEU A 458 23.87 -4.36 25.89
C LEU A 458 23.37 -5.25 24.75
N ASN A 459 23.65 -4.86 23.51
CA ASN A 459 23.32 -5.65 22.32
C ASN A 459 24.18 -6.90 22.17
N THR A 460 25.41 -6.91 22.72
CA THR A 460 26.33 -8.06 22.67
C THR A 460 26.36 -8.88 23.98
N ARG A 461 25.39 -8.65 24.87
CA ARG A 461 25.37 -9.21 26.24
C ARG A 461 25.52 -10.73 26.30
N GLU A 462 24.92 -11.50 25.39
CA GLU A 462 24.95 -12.97 25.46
C GLU A 462 26.37 -13.49 25.20
N MET A 463 27.06 -12.92 24.21
CA MET A 463 28.47 -13.19 23.93
C MET A 463 29.36 -12.80 25.13
N LEU A 464 29.14 -11.61 25.70
CA LEU A 464 29.90 -11.13 26.87
C LEU A 464 29.65 -12.02 28.10
N ARG A 465 28.42 -12.47 28.31
CA ARG A 465 28.04 -13.37 29.39
C ARG A 465 28.69 -14.74 29.24
N GLU A 466 28.74 -15.28 28.03
CA GLU A 466 29.34 -16.58 27.74
C GLU A 466 30.86 -16.58 27.94
N HIS A 467 31.56 -15.57 27.41
CA HIS A 467 33.03 -15.57 27.34
C HIS A 467 33.73 -14.73 28.43
N TYR A 468 33.04 -13.76 29.04
CA TYR A 468 33.66 -12.76 29.92
C TYR A 468 33.02 -12.64 31.32
N LEU A 469 32.25 -13.64 31.76
CA LEU A 469 31.54 -13.63 33.04
C LEU A 469 32.41 -13.30 34.26
N ALA A 470 33.64 -13.83 34.30
CA ALA A 470 34.58 -13.56 35.41
C ALA A 470 34.92 -12.07 35.50
N ARG A 471 35.17 -11.43 34.37
CA ARG A 471 35.48 -10.01 34.29
C ARG A 471 34.28 -9.13 34.61
N LEU A 472 33.09 -9.51 34.15
CA LEU A 472 31.83 -8.84 34.53
C LEU A 472 31.61 -8.87 36.06
N ARG A 473 31.92 -10.00 36.72
CA ARG A 473 31.86 -10.09 38.20
C ARG A 473 32.87 -9.17 38.88
N GLU A 474 34.08 -9.02 38.34
CA GLU A 474 35.07 -8.06 38.85
C GLU A 474 34.56 -6.62 38.77
N PHE A 475 33.93 -6.24 37.64
CA PHE A 475 33.32 -4.91 37.49
C PHE A 475 32.15 -4.70 38.45
N GLY A 476 31.32 -5.71 38.65
CA GLY A 476 30.25 -5.69 39.66
C GLY A 476 30.75 -5.43 41.09
N ALA A 477 32.01 -5.73 41.39
CA ALA A 477 32.61 -5.49 42.71
C ALA A 477 33.18 -4.08 42.91
N ARG A 478 33.30 -3.26 41.85
CA ARG A 478 33.95 -1.93 41.92
C ARG A 478 33.03 -0.79 42.40
N GLY A 479 31.71 -1.00 42.42
CA GLY A 479 30.72 0.05 42.70
C GLY A 479 30.52 1.03 41.53
N GLY A 480 29.66 2.02 41.72
CA GLY A 480 29.29 3.03 40.73
C GLY A 480 28.47 2.49 39.55
N GLY A 481 28.24 3.33 38.53
CA GLY A 481 27.43 2.97 37.36
C GLY A 481 27.87 1.70 36.63
N VAL A 482 29.19 1.45 36.57
CA VAL A 482 29.78 0.24 35.95
C VAL A 482 29.32 -1.04 36.65
N ALA A 483 29.11 -1.02 37.97
CA ALA A 483 28.59 -2.18 38.70
C ALA A 483 27.14 -2.51 38.30
N GLY A 484 26.33 -1.48 38.04
CA GLY A 484 24.96 -1.64 37.51
C GLY A 484 24.94 -2.25 36.11
N ILE A 485 25.76 -1.73 35.19
CA ILE A 485 25.89 -2.25 33.82
C ILE A 485 26.35 -3.72 33.86
N ALA A 486 27.41 -4.01 34.62
CA ALA A 486 27.98 -5.34 34.72
C ALA A 486 26.99 -6.37 35.30
N ALA A 487 26.10 -5.97 36.22
CA ALA A 487 25.06 -6.84 36.76
C ALA A 487 24.05 -7.28 35.68
N VAL A 488 23.65 -6.36 34.79
CA VAL A 488 22.77 -6.64 33.64
C VAL A 488 23.46 -7.57 32.64
N LEU A 489 24.68 -7.22 32.22
CA LEU A 489 25.45 -8.02 31.26
C LEU A 489 25.70 -9.45 31.79
N ALA A 490 26.02 -9.59 33.08
CA ALA A 490 26.24 -10.89 33.69
C ALA A 490 24.97 -11.73 33.87
N GLY A 491 23.77 -11.14 33.77
CA GLY A 491 22.51 -11.81 34.07
C GLY A 491 22.47 -12.36 35.49
N SER A 492 22.84 -11.55 36.48
CA SER A 492 22.98 -12.00 37.88
C SER A 492 21.90 -11.42 38.80
N PRO A 493 20.77 -12.14 39.01
CA PRO A 493 19.68 -11.68 39.88
C PRO A 493 20.13 -11.34 41.30
N GLY A 494 21.04 -12.14 41.86
CA GLY A 494 21.59 -11.91 43.21
C GLY A 494 22.33 -10.58 43.31
N LYS A 495 23.14 -10.22 42.30
CA LYS A 495 23.87 -8.95 42.30
C LYS A 495 22.94 -7.76 42.04
N ALA A 496 21.95 -7.92 41.16
CA ALA A 496 20.92 -6.90 40.94
C ALA A 496 20.16 -6.58 42.24
N ILE A 497 19.77 -7.60 43.01
CA ILE A 497 19.14 -7.43 44.33
C ILE A 497 20.07 -6.69 45.31
N GLU A 498 21.33 -7.09 45.38
CA GLU A 498 22.34 -6.43 46.24
C GLU A 498 22.46 -4.94 45.92
N ILE A 499 22.54 -4.58 44.63
CA ILE A 499 22.63 -3.18 44.17
C ILE A 499 21.37 -2.39 44.54
N LEU A 500 20.19 -2.95 44.28
CA LEU A 500 18.92 -2.28 44.57
C LEU A 500 18.64 -2.09 46.07
N GLN A 501 19.18 -2.97 46.93
CA GLN A 501 19.09 -2.85 48.39
C GLN A 501 20.17 -1.94 48.99
N GLY A 502 21.28 -1.72 48.28
CA GLY A 502 22.37 -0.88 48.73
C GLY A 502 22.09 0.63 48.64
N ASP A 503 23.13 1.42 48.93
CA ASP A 503 23.09 2.90 48.90
C ASP A 503 23.87 3.48 47.70
N ASP A 504 24.40 2.62 46.81
CA ASP A 504 25.12 3.03 45.61
C ASP A 504 24.15 3.52 44.53
N ARG A 505 23.86 4.82 44.60
CA ARG A 505 22.93 5.51 43.71
C ARG A 505 23.25 5.30 42.23
N ASP A 506 24.50 5.43 41.84
CA ASP A 506 24.90 5.37 40.43
C ASP A 506 24.79 3.94 39.88
N ALA A 507 25.12 2.94 40.69
CA ALA A 507 24.88 1.54 40.36
C ALA A 507 23.36 1.24 40.19
N GLN A 508 22.51 1.79 41.06
CA GLN A 508 21.05 1.63 40.98
C GLN A 508 20.48 2.23 39.70
N LEU A 509 20.86 3.46 39.39
CA LEU A 509 20.42 4.17 38.19
C LEU A 509 20.80 3.42 36.91
N MET A 510 22.07 3.03 36.79
CA MET A 510 22.54 2.30 35.61
C MET A 510 21.94 0.90 35.50
N LEU A 511 21.77 0.19 36.62
CA LEU A 511 21.09 -1.11 36.61
C LEU A 511 19.67 -0.97 36.03
N LEU A 512 18.88 -0.01 36.52
CA LEU A 512 17.49 0.19 36.07
C LEU A 512 17.41 0.62 34.60
N ALA A 513 18.22 1.59 34.19
CA ALA A 513 18.23 2.08 32.80
C ALA A 513 18.63 0.98 31.81
N CYS A 514 19.71 0.24 32.11
CA CYS A 514 20.19 -0.85 31.27
C CYS A 514 19.23 -2.04 31.27
N ALA A 515 18.74 -2.47 32.44
CA ALA A 515 17.81 -3.59 32.55
C ALA A 515 16.52 -3.33 31.76
N ARG A 516 16.02 -2.09 31.76
CA ARG A 516 14.87 -1.66 30.96
C ARG A 516 15.11 -1.84 29.45
N LEU A 517 16.29 -1.42 28.96
CA LEU A 517 16.66 -1.46 27.54
C LEU A 517 16.82 -2.87 26.99
N VAL A 518 17.19 -3.84 27.82
CA VAL A 518 17.34 -5.25 27.41
C VAL A 518 16.30 -6.18 28.01
N ARG A 519 15.32 -5.65 28.75
CA ARG A 519 14.32 -6.41 29.50
C ARG A 519 14.90 -7.46 30.45
N GLU A 520 16.03 -7.13 31.09
CA GLU A 520 16.58 -7.99 32.13
C GLU A 520 15.61 -8.00 33.33
N PRO A 521 15.18 -9.18 33.81
CA PRO A 521 14.16 -9.28 34.85
C PRO A 521 14.71 -8.82 36.22
N LEU A 522 13.99 -7.89 36.85
CA LEU A 522 14.23 -7.39 38.20
C LEU A 522 13.00 -7.68 39.08
N PRO A 523 13.18 -7.82 40.41
CA PRO A 523 12.08 -8.13 41.31
C PRO A 523 11.11 -6.93 41.47
N VAL A 524 10.00 -6.97 40.73
CA VAL A 524 8.97 -5.92 40.66
C VAL A 524 8.45 -5.50 42.04
N GLU A 525 8.11 -6.45 42.92
CA GLU A 525 7.62 -6.13 44.27
C GLU A 525 8.61 -5.27 45.07
N MET A 526 9.91 -5.55 44.94
CA MET A 526 10.96 -4.81 45.62
C MET A 526 11.14 -3.41 45.02
N LEU A 527 11.02 -3.28 43.70
CA LEU A 527 11.04 -1.98 43.03
C LEU A 527 9.86 -1.11 43.44
N ILE A 528 8.65 -1.67 43.53
CA ILE A 528 7.46 -0.96 44.02
C ILE A 528 7.68 -0.48 45.46
N ALA A 529 8.18 -1.35 46.35
CA ALA A 529 8.47 -0.98 47.73
C ALA A 529 9.54 0.12 47.83
N ARG A 530 10.58 0.05 46.99
CA ARG A 530 11.63 1.08 46.90
C ARG A 530 11.08 2.40 46.35
N TRP A 531 10.22 2.35 45.34
CA TRP A 531 9.60 3.53 44.70
C TRP A 531 8.69 4.30 45.65
N ALA A 532 8.09 3.63 46.63
CA ALA A 532 7.31 4.26 47.70
C ALA A 532 8.18 5.03 48.72
N GLN A 533 9.47 4.72 48.82
CA GLN A 533 10.39 5.28 49.83
C GLN A 533 11.43 6.24 49.25
N VAL A 534 11.67 6.19 47.94
CA VAL A 534 12.71 6.99 47.27
C VAL A 534 12.31 8.46 47.17
N ASN A 535 13.19 9.35 47.64
CA ASN A 535 13.03 10.81 47.50
C ASN A 535 13.88 11.40 46.37
N ASP A 536 14.76 10.59 45.74
CA ASP A 536 15.55 10.99 44.59
C ASP A 536 14.69 10.97 43.31
N PRO A 537 14.48 12.12 42.64
CA PRO A 537 13.60 12.19 41.48
C PRO A 537 14.08 11.35 40.28
N LEU A 538 15.40 11.30 40.03
CA LEU A 538 15.94 10.56 38.89
C LEU A 538 15.86 9.06 39.13
N LEU A 539 16.13 8.61 40.37
CA LEU A 539 15.96 7.20 40.74
C LEU A 539 14.49 6.80 40.75
N GLY A 540 13.59 7.68 41.21
CA GLY A 540 12.15 7.48 41.11
C GLY A 540 11.67 7.32 39.66
N ASN A 541 12.17 8.17 38.75
CA ASN A 541 11.89 8.06 37.31
C ASN A 541 12.47 6.77 36.72
N ALA A 542 13.71 6.40 37.07
CA ALA A 542 14.32 5.16 36.58
C ALA A 542 13.52 3.91 36.99
N ILE A 543 12.99 3.87 38.22
CA ILE A 543 12.10 2.79 38.67
C ILE A 543 10.78 2.80 37.88
N GLU A 544 10.15 3.96 37.73
CA GLU A 544 8.90 4.11 36.97
C GLU A 544 9.05 3.63 35.53
N ARG A 545 10.09 4.10 34.81
CA ARG A 545 10.38 3.69 33.43
C ARG A 545 10.70 2.20 33.31
N TYR A 546 11.35 1.61 34.30
CA TYR A 546 11.56 0.16 34.35
C TYR A 546 10.23 -0.59 34.49
N LEU A 547 9.37 -0.17 35.42
CA LEU A 547 8.04 -0.77 35.62
C LEU A 547 7.14 -0.63 34.37
N GLU A 548 7.23 0.49 33.65
CA GLU A 548 6.53 0.68 32.37
C GLU A 548 7.01 -0.32 31.30
N ALA A 549 8.32 -0.59 31.23
CA ALA A 549 8.88 -1.52 30.26
C ALA A 549 8.67 -2.99 30.66
N ASP A 550 8.72 -3.32 31.95
CA ASP A 550 8.41 -4.66 32.46
C ASP A 550 7.00 -5.08 32.04
N ASP A 551 6.03 -4.15 32.16
CA ASP A 551 4.64 -4.35 31.70
C ASP A 551 3.99 -5.61 32.32
N SER A 552 4.39 -5.99 33.54
CA SER A 552 3.67 -6.99 34.34
C SER A 552 2.36 -6.42 34.89
N ALA A 553 1.45 -7.31 35.32
CA ALA A 553 0.19 -6.87 35.93
C ALA A 553 0.42 -6.06 37.20
N GLU A 554 1.39 -6.48 38.01
CA GLU A 554 1.82 -5.85 39.25
C GLU A 554 2.46 -4.48 39.00
N ALA A 555 3.35 -4.37 38.01
CA ALA A 555 3.99 -3.11 37.63
C ALA A 555 2.97 -2.09 37.11
N ARG A 556 2.06 -2.51 36.22
CA ARG A 556 0.97 -1.65 35.73
C ARG A 556 0.07 -1.16 36.87
N ALA A 557 -0.35 -2.06 37.76
CA ALA A 557 -1.20 -1.70 38.89
C ALA A 557 -0.52 -0.64 39.78
N ALA A 558 0.77 -0.80 40.09
CA ALA A 558 1.52 0.16 40.89
C ALA A 558 1.63 1.55 40.23
N ILE A 559 1.81 1.61 38.90
CA ILE A 559 1.85 2.88 38.16
C ILE A 559 0.46 3.55 38.17
N LEU A 560 -0.60 2.79 37.88
CA LEU A 560 -1.97 3.30 37.85
C LEU A 560 -2.42 3.82 39.23
N ASP A 561 -2.09 3.11 40.30
CA ASP A 561 -2.41 3.52 41.69
C ASP A 561 -1.68 4.81 42.11
N ARG A 562 -0.51 5.08 41.52
CA ARG A 562 0.25 6.32 41.78
C ARG A 562 -0.31 7.52 41.01
N TYR A 563 -0.89 7.29 39.83
CA TYR A 563 -1.40 8.33 38.94
C TYR A 563 -2.91 8.20 38.63
N PRO A 564 -3.79 8.07 39.64
CA PRO A 564 -5.21 7.75 39.44
C PRO A 564 -5.96 8.86 38.70
N SER A 565 -5.50 10.12 38.78
CA SER A 565 -6.12 11.26 38.09
C SER A 565 -5.67 11.42 36.63
N GLU A 566 -4.62 10.72 36.20
CA GLU A 566 -4.06 10.88 34.86
C GLU A 566 -4.72 9.95 33.84
N MET A 567 -5.43 8.90 34.28
CA MET A 567 -6.06 7.90 33.40
C MET A 567 -5.06 7.32 32.37
N ARG A 568 -3.87 6.94 32.82
CA ARG A 568 -2.81 6.43 31.95
C ARG A 568 -3.25 5.14 31.24
N ILE A 569 -2.91 5.00 29.96
CA ILE A 569 -3.12 3.77 29.18
C ILE A 569 -1.76 3.11 28.96
N LEU A 570 -1.53 1.98 29.61
CA LEU A 570 -0.22 1.35 29.70
C LEU A 570 0.00 0.18 28.73
N GLY A 571 1.29 0.04 28.42
CA GLY A 571 1.96 -1.16 27.93
C GLY A 571 2.50 -1.07 26.52
N ALA A 572 3.27 -2.08 26.16
CA ALA A 572 4.35 -1.93 25.19
C ALA A 572 3.88 -1.73 23.74
N LEU A 573 4.55 -0.80 23.05
CA LEU A 573 4.59 -0.71 21.60
C LEU A 573 5.87 -1.40 21.10
N GLN A 574 5.94 -1.69 19.81
CA GLN A 574 7.21 -2.09 19.20
C GLN A 574 8.13 -0.88 18.98
N GLY A 575 9.45 -1.15 18.84
CA GLY A 575 10.47 -0.11 18.76
C GLY A 575 10.45 0.75 17.49
N PHE A 576 9.61 0.45 16.51
CA PHE A 576 9.45 1.22 15.27
C PHE A 576 7.98 1.23 14.83
N ASP A 577 7.54 2.24 14.08
CA ASP A 577 6.18 2.33 13.55
C ASP A 577 6.11 1.68 12.15
N PRO A 578 5.49 0.50 11.98
CA PRO A 578 5.41 -0.18 10.67
C PRO A 578 4.36 0.45 9.76
N GLY A 579 3.49 1.33 10.28
CA GLY A 579 2.35 1.88 9.55
C GLY A 579 2.60 3.26 8.96
N HIS A 580 3.82 3.79 9.05
CA HIS A 580 4.18 5.15 8.66
C HIS A 580 3.24 6.20 9.28
N GLY A 581 3.15 6.20 10.62
CA GLY A 581 2.32 7.14 11.40
C GLY A 581 1.16 6.49 12.16
N SER A 582 1.14 5.16 12.30
CA SER A 582 0.14 4.44 13.10
C SER A 582 0.16 4.86 14.58
N PHE A 583 1.34 5.08 15.16
CA PHE A 583 1.46 5.47 16.57
C PHE A 583 0.84 6.84 16.84
N SER A 584 1.05 7.80 15.93
CA SER A 584 0.45 9.12 16.05
C SER A 584 -1.09 9.07 16.00
N LYS A 585 -1.64 8.19 15.16
CA LYS A 585 -3.08 7.95 15.04
C LYS A 585 -3.65 7.32 16.32
N PHE A 586 -2.98 6.32 16.89
CA PHE A 586 -3.37 5.71 18.16
C PHE A 586 -3.30 6.69 19.33
N ALA A 587 -2.25 7.52 19.40
CA ALA A 587 -2.14 8.59 20.40
C ALA A 587 -3.28 9.62 20.28
N GLY A 588 -3.75 9.89 19.06
CA GLY A 588 -4.97 10.68 18.82
C GLY A 588 -6.21 10.04 19.44
N TRP A 589 -6.40 8.74 19.21
CA TRP A 589 -7.54 7.98 19.76
C TRP A 589 -7.50 7.82 21.26
N GLU A 590 -6.32 7.67 21.85
CA GLU A 590 -6.15 7.65 23.30
C GLU A 590 -6.70 8.92 23.95
N LYS A 591 -6.46 10.10 23.35
CA LYS A 591 -7.06 11.36 23.83
C LYS A 591 -8.59 11.34 23.74
N VAL A 592 -9.15 10.77 22.67
CA VAL A 592 -10.60 10.62 22.49
C VAL A 592 -11.19 9.71 23.56
N LEU A 593 -10.58 8.55 23.81
CA LEU A 593 -11.04 7.59 24.83
C LEU A 593 -10.96 8.18 26.25
N ARG A 594 -9.85 8.86 26.58
CA ARG A 594 -9.70 9.55 27.88
C ARG A 594 -10.75 10.65 28.07
N LYS A 595 -11.02 11.45 27.02
CA LYS A 595 -12.09 12.47 27.06
C LYS A 595 -13.48 11.86 27.25
N ARG A 596 -13.75 10.71 26.63
CA ARG A 596 -15.03 9.98 26.84
C ARG A 596 -15.17 9.47 28.28
N PHE A 597 -14.07 9.04 28.90
CA PHE A 597 -14.05 8.59 30.29
C PHE A 597 -14.09 9.73 31.33
N SER A 598 -13.75 10.96 30.94
CA SER A 598 -13.82 12.14 31.82
C SER A 598 -15.01 13.07 31.54
N GLY A 599 -15.88 12.71 30.59
CA GLY A 599 -17.02 13.53 30.15
C GLY A 599 -18.25 13.48 31.06
N GLU A 600 -19.29 14.19 30.67
CA GLU A 600 -20.60 14.14 31.33
C GLU A 600 -21.20 12.74 31.17
N SER A 601 -21.45 12.06 32.29
CA SER A 601 -21.82 10.64 32.33
C SER A 601 -20.71 9.75 31.73
N PRO A 602 -19.63 9.43 32.46
CA PRO A 602 -18.59 8.53 31.97
C PRO A 602 -19.04 7.07 32.04
N PRO A 603 -18.62 6.19 31.10
CA PRO A 603 -18.81 4.75 31.25
C PRO A 603 -18.00 4.23 32.45
N ASN A 604 -18.41 3.10 33.04
CA ASN A 604 -17.63 2.41 34.08
C ASN A 604 -16.38 1.73 33.50
N GLU A 605 -16.46 1.31 32.25
CA GLU A 605 -15.45 0.50 31.55
C GLU A 605 -15.57 0.77 30.04
N ILE A 606 -14.45 0.81 29.33
CA ILE A 606 -14.40 0.89 27.86
C ILE A 606 -13.52 -0.23 27.33
N HIS A 607 -14.01 -0.95 26.32
CA HIS A 607 -13.20 -1.82 25.48
C HIS A 607 -13.20 -1.27 24.06
N ALA A 608 -12.04 -1.05 23.46
CA ALA A 608 -11.92 -0.53 22.11
C ALA A 608 -11.00 -1.39 21.24
N LEU A 609 -11.38 -1.57 19.99
CA LEU A 609 -10.49 -2.03 18.93
C LEU A 609 -10.20 -0.85 18.01
N LEU A 610 -8.97 -0.37 18.07
CA LEU A 610 -8.46 0.70 17.23
C LEU A 610 -7.70 0.12 16.04
N SER A 611 -7.70 0.81 14.90
CA SER A 611 -6.94 0.42 13.71
C SER A 611 -6.28 1.61 13.02
N ALA A 612 -5.09 1.40 12.46
CA ALA A 612 -4.33 2.39 11.70
C ALA A 612 -3.30 1.69 10.80
N GLY A 613 -2.79 2.37 9.77
CA GLY A 613 -1.69 1.86 8.95
C GLY A 613 -1.47 2.61 7.65
N TYR A 614 -0.60 2.04 6.82
CA TYR A 614 -0.16 2.61 5.53
C TYR A 614 -1.33 2.73 4.55
N TRP A 615 -2.15 1.68 4.45
CA TRP A 615 -3.33 1.62 3.57
C TRP A 615 -4.61 2.20 4.20
N GLY A 616 -4.49 2.98 5.27
CA GLY A 616 -5.63 3.58 5.97
C GLY A 616 -5.99 2.89 7.29
N ASN A 617 -7.28 2.82 7.62
CA ASN A 617 -7.80 2.14 8.81
C ASN A 617 -9.10 1.40 8.48
N ARG A 618 -9.50 0.47 9.36
CA ARG A 618 -10.73 -0.35 9.25
C ARG A 618 -11.89 0.22 10.10
N GLY A 619 -11.82 1.50 10.46
CA GLY A 619 -12.68 2.09 11.49
C GLY A 619 -12.22 1.74 12.90
N GLN A 620 -12.93 2.28 13.88
CA GLN A 620 -12.65 2.05 15.30
C GLN A 620 -13.91 1.59 16.00
N ILE A 621 -13.83 0.54 16.80
CA ILE A 621 -15.01 -0.03 17.48
C ILE A 621 -14.82 0.15 18.97
N VAL A 622 -15.69 0.91 19.61
CA VAL A 622 -15.61 1.27 21.03
C VAL A 622 -16.87 0.79 21.73
N VAL A 623 -16.72 -0.09 22.72
CA VAL A 623 -17.79 -0.55 23.60
C VAL A 623 -17.64 0.13 24.96
N GLY A 624 -18.56 1.04 25.28
CA GLY A 624 -18.66 1.65 26.61
C GLY A 624 -19.66 0.90 27.47
N VAL A 625 -19.29 0.50 28.67
CA VAL A 625 -20.17 -0.20 29.62
C VAL A 625 -20.60 0.77 30.72
N ARG A 626 -21.91 0.92 30.92
CA ARG A 626 -22.51 1.75 31.97
C ARG A 626 -23.58 0.97 32.71
N ASP A 627 -23.46 0.87 34.03
CA ASP A 627 -24.44 0.22 34.90
C ASP A 627 -24.85 -1.18 34.41
N GLY A 628 -23.88 -1.92 33.85
CA GLY A 628 -24.09 -3.28 33.30
C GLY A 628 -24.62 -3.34 31.87
N LYS A 629 -24.87 -2.20 31.21
CA LYS A 629 -25.30 -2.11 29.80
C LYS A 629 -24.16 -1.70 28.90
N GLY A 630 -24.08 -2.30 27.71
CA GLY A 630 -23.04 -2.00 26.72
C GLY A 630 -23.59 -1.11 25.62
N GLU A 631 -22.86 -0.06 25.26
CA GLU A 631 -23.11 0.74 24.06
C GLU A 631 -21.92 0.56 23.12
N LEU A 632 -22.18 0.10 21.90
CA LEU A 632 -21.19 0.03 20.83
C LEU A 632 -21.23 1.31 20.02
N THR A 633 -20.06 1.90 19.78
CA THR A 633 -19.82 3.00 18.84
C THR A 633 -18.79 2.59 17.80
N ALA A 634 -19.19 2.52 16.54
CA ALA A 634 -18.29 2.32 15.41
C ALA A 634 -17.97 3.66 14.75
N TYR A 635 -16.71 4.09 14.79
CA TYR A 635 -16.22 5.30 14.13
C TYR A 635 -15.66 4.97 12.76
N TYR A 636 -16.07 5.74 11.75
CA TYR A 636 -15.65 5.62 10.37
C TYR A 636 -14.85 6.86 9.95
N SER A 637 -14.56 6.98 8.65
CA SER A 637 -13.95 8.18 8.07
C SER A 637 -14.92 9.37 8.07
N ASN A 638 -14.36 10.57 7.87
CA ASN A 638 -15.14 11.76 7.51
C ASN A 638 -16.24 12.15 8.52
N GLY A 639 -15.92 12.08 9.82
CA GLY A 639 -16.82 12.46 10.91
C GLY A 639 -18.02 11.53 11.14
N ARG A 640 -18.13 10.44 10.36
CA ARG A 640 -19.20 9.46 10.40
C ARG A 640 -18.98 8.46 11.53
N TYR A 641 -20.02 8.18 12.32
CA TYR A 641 -19.99 7.14 13.34
C TYR A 641 -21.38 6.53 13.53
N ALA A 642 -21.47 5.31 14.06
CA ALA A 642 -22.74 4.66 14.33
C ALA A 642 -22.79 4.08 15.74
N VAL A 643 -23.98 4.07 16.34
CA VAL A 643 -24.19 3.69 17.75
C VAL A 643 -25.32 2.69 17.88
N ARG A 644 -25.19 1.74 18.81
CA ARG A 644 -26.30 0.90 19.29
C ARG A 644 -26.07 0.40 20.72
N GLU A 645 -27.16 0.08 21.42
CA GLU A 645 -27.08 -0.73 22.64
C GLU A 645 -26.73 -2.19 22.24
N LEU A 646 -25.81 -2.81 22.96
CA LEU A 646 -25.51 -4.23 22.84
C LEU A 646 -26.61 -5.04 23.54
N ALA A 647 -26.98 -6.19 22.95
CA ALA A 647 -27.81 -7.16 23.66
C ALA A 647 -27.07 -7.71 24.90
N GLU A 648 -27.80 -8.14 25.91
CA GLU A 648 -27.21 -8.67 27.15
C GLU A 648 -26.29 -9.86 26.86
N GLU A 649 -26.66 -10.72 25.90
CA GLU A 649 -25.87 -11.87 25.47
C GLU A 649 -24.58 -11.47 24.74
N GLU A 650 -24.60 -10.37 23.97
CA GLU A 650 -23.42 -9.84 23.28
C GLU A 650 -22.40 -9.31 24.28
N LEU A 651 -22.87 -8.51 25.24
CA LEU A 651 -22.01 -7.97 26.30
C LEU A 651 -21.46 -9.09 27.20
N ALA A 652 -22.29 -10.06 27.58
CA ALA A 652 -21.85 -11.22 28.36
C ALA A 652 -20.80 -12.03 27.61
N ARG A 653 -20.97 -12.22 26.29
CA ARG A 653 -20.00 -12.91 25.44
C ARG A 653 -18.68 -12.14 25.36
N LEU A 654 -18.72 -10.83 25.11
CA LEU A 654 -17.53 -9.99 25.09
C LEU A 654 -16.72 -10.12 26.40
N LYS A 655 -17.40 -9.95 27.55
CA LYS A 655 -16.77 -10.08 28.87
C LYS A 655 -16.20 -11.47 29.13
N LEU A 656 -16.92 -12.51 28.74
CA LEU A 656 -16.45 -13.89 28.87
C LEU A 656 -15.20 -14.13 28.01
N SER A 657 -15.21 -13.67 26.76
CA SER A 657 -14.08 -13.79 25.83
C SER A 657 -12.84 -13.06 26.33
N ILE A 658 -12.98 -11.82 26.83
CA ILE A 658 -11.88 -11.05 27.41
C ILE A 658 -11.26 -11.83 28.59
N LYS A 659 -12.10 -12.34 29.50
CA LYS A 659 -11.66 -13.06 30.69
C LYS A 659 -10.98 -14.40 30.35
N GLN A 660 -11.57 -15.20 29.46
CA GLN A 660 -11.05 -16.53 29.10
C GLN A 660 -9.72 -16.47 28.37
N ASN A 661 -9.53 -15.45 27.53
CA ASN A 661 -8.33 -15.30 26.71
C ASN A 661 -7.31 -14.31 27.31
N ASN A 662 -7.59 -13.76 28.49
CA ASN A 662 -6.74 -12.83 29.23
C ASN A 662 -6.17 -11.70 28.35
N PHE A 663 -7.04 -10.95 27.66
CA PHE A 663 -6.59 -9.93 26.70
C PHE A 663 -5.59 -8.94 27.31
N ASP A 664 -5.83 -8.46 28.53
CA ASP A 664 -4.93 -7.50 29.19
C ASP A 664 -3.53 -8.06 29.51
N GLY A 665 -3.38 -9.39 29.55
CA GLY A 665 -2.11 -10.07 29.77
C GLY A 665 -1.31 -10.38 28.50
N LEU A 666 -1.86 -10.09 27.31
CA LEU A 666 -1.18 -10.32 26.05
C LEU A 666 0.00 -9.36 25.85
N ALA A 667 1.08 -9.88 25.28
CA ALA A 667 2.20 -9.07 24.78
C ALA A 667 1.78 -8.33 23.49
N PRO A 668 2.50 -7.29 23.06
CA PRO A 668 2.29 -6.74 21.73
C PRO A 668 2.69 -7.76 20.65
N LEU A 669 1.81 -7.98 19.68
CA LEU A 669 2.10 -8.83 18.53
C LEU A 669 2.96 -8.07 17.52
N ASN A 670 4.13 -8.63 17.20
CA ASN A 670 5.06 -8.10 16.21
C ASN A 670 5.38 -9.12 15.12
N ILE A 671 4.77 -8.94 13.95
CA ILE A 671 5.05 -9.69 12.72
C ILE A 671 6.02 -8.86 11.86
N PRO A 672 7.05 -9.44 11.21
CA PRO A 672 8.03 -8.73 10.38
C PRO A 672 7.46 -8.32 9.00
N VAL A 673 6.26 -7.76 8.98
CA VAL A 673 5.61 -7.21 7.79
C VAL A 673 5.46 -5.70 8.01
N CYS A 674 6.10 -4.93 7.13
CA CYS A 674 6.22 -3.47 7.22
C CYS A 674 5.11 -2.71 6.47
N ASP A 675 4.16 -3.42 5.85
CA ASP A 675 3.03 -2.86 5.11
C ASP A 675 1.73 -3.53 5.54
N GLY A 676 0.75 -2.76 6.03
CA GLY A 676 -0.53 -3.33 6.44
C GLY A 676 -1.32 -2.50 7.45
N ILE A 677 -2.21 -3.17 8.16
CA ILE A 677 -3.09 -2.57 9.18
C ILE A 677 -2.61 -3.05 10.56
N GLN A 678 -2.29 -2.08 11.40
CA GLN A 678 -2.01 -2.23 12.82
C GLN A 678 -3.30 -2.05 13.61
N TYR A 679 -3.39 -2.73 14.74
CA TYR A 679 -4.49 -2.60 15.68
C TYR A 679 -4.00 -2.35 17.11
N GLU A 680 -4.83 -1.70 17.92
CA GLU A 680 -4.69 -1.69 19.38
C GLU A 680 -6.02 -2.14 20.01
N TYR A 681 -5.96 -3.18 20.86
CA TYR A 681 -7.04 -3.42 21.80
C TYR A 681 -6.80 -2.56 23.04
N VAL A 682 -7.75 -1.72 23.42
CA VAL A 682 -7.64 -0.85 24.59
C VAL A 682 -8.74 -1.20 25.59
N HIS A 683 -8.35 -1.44 26.83
CA HIS A 683 -9.25 -1.56 27.96
C HIS A 683 -9.03 -0.38 28.91
N LEU A 684 -10.07 0.38 29.24
CA LEU A 684 -10.01 1.55 30.11
C LEU A 684 -11.05 1.43 31.24
N ALA A 685 -10.61 1.61 32.49
CA ALA A 685 -11.43 1.60 33.70
C ALA A 685 -11.06 2.79 34.60
N ALA A 686 -11.73 2.90 35.76
CA ALA A 686 -11.64 4.08 36.63
C ALA A 686 -10.23 4.44 37.15
N ASN A 687 -9.30 3.48 37.19
CA ASN A 687 -7.92 3.68 37.61
C ASN A 687 -6.92 3.86 36.44
N GLY A 688 -7.39 3.81 35.20
CA GLY A 688 -6.56 3.85 34.00
C GLY A 688 -6.82 2.66 33.07
N GLY A 689 -5.90 2.41 32.14
CA GLY A 689 -6.12 1.45 31.06
C GLY A 689 -4.89 0.67 30.62
N ARG A 690 -5.14 -0.29 29.74
CA ARG A 690 -4.19 -1.21 29.12
C ARG A 690 -4.37 -1.15 27.59
N ARG A 691 -3.27 -1.20 26.83
CA ARG A 691 -3.30 -1.34 25.36
C ARG A 691 -2.55 -2.58 24.87
N VAL A 692 -3.12 -3.40 24.02
CA VAL A 692 -2.41 -4.50 23.35
C VAL A 692 -2.20 -4.13 21.89
N TYR A 693 -0.97 -3.83 21.52
CA TYR A 693 -0.59 -3.51 20.14
C TYR A 693 -0.51 -4.77 19.28
N MET A 694 -0.95 -4.70 18.03
CA MET A 694 -0.98 -5.82 17.10
C MET A 694 -0.59 -5.41 15.68
N ASN A 695 0.55 -5.87 15.19
CA ASN A 695 0.93 -5.69 13.79
C ASN A 695 0.38 -6.83 12.92
N ASN A 696 -0.55 -6.52 12.00
CA ASN A 696 -1.11 -7.46 11.03
C ASN A 696 -1.64 -8.79 11.63
N PRO A 697 -2.51 -8.77 12.67
CA PRO A 697 -2.93 -9.97 13.39
C PRO A 697 -3.51 -11.08 12.50
N SER A 698 -4.14 -10.74 11.37
CA SER A 698 -4.65 -11.70 10.39
C SER A 698 -3.58 -12.57 9.74
N ASN A 699 -2.33 -12.12 9.72
CA ASN A 699 -1.20 -12.88 9.15
C ASN A 699 -0.56 -13.84 10.18
N ALA A 700 -0.94 -13.75 11.47
CA ALA A 700 -0.45 -14.63 12.52
C ALA A 700 -1.47 -15.70 12.94
N GLN A 701 -2.46 -16.02 12.10
CA GLN A 701 -3.54 -16.97 12.47
C GLN A 701 -3.03 -18.34 12.96
N ASP A 702 -1.93 -18.84 12.39
CA ASP A 702 -1.36 -20.13 12.78
C ASP A 702 -0.50 -20.06 14.06
N GLU A 703 0.16 -18.93 14.30
CA GLU A 703 1.15 -18.77 15.38
C GLU A 703 0.56 -18.09 16.63
N ALA A 704 -0.46 -17.23 16.47
CA ALA A 704 -1.03 -16.37 17.50
C ALA A 704 -2.54 -16.10 17.29
N PRO A 705 -3.41 -17.13 17.30
CA PRO A 705 -4.82 -17.04 16.90
C PRO A 705 -5.67 -16.10 17.77
N VAL A 706 -5.27 -15.82 19.01
CA VAL A 706 -6.01 -14.92 19.92
C VAL A 706 -6.05 -13.48 19.42
N TYR A 707 -5.00 -12.99 18.76
CA TYR A 707 -4.95 -11.61 18.26
C TYR A 707 -5.90 -11.41 17.07
N ASP A 708 -5.97 -12.38 16.17
CA ASP A 708 -6.97 -12.37 15.10
C ASP A 708 -8.39 -12.55 15.65
N PHE A 709 -8.57 -13.38 16.68
CA PHE A 709 -9.85 -13.53 17.35
C PHE A 709 -10.38 -12.22 17.96
N ILE A 710 -9.51 -11.39 18.54
CA ILE A 710 -9.88 -10.05 19.04
C ILE A 710 -10.50 -9.22 17.91
N THR A 711 -9.86 -9.18 16.73
CA THR A 711 -10.37 -8.38 15.61
C THR A 711 -11.73 -8.91 15.14
N GLN A 712 -11.85 -10.24 14.99
CA GLN A 712 -13.10 -10.90 14.59
C GLN A 712 -14.23 -10.66 15.59
N LEU A 713 -13.94 -10.67 16.90
CA LEU A 713 -14.94 -10.45 17.95
C LEU A 713 -15.59 -9.07 17.83
N PHE A 714 -14.78 -8.01 17.71
CA PHE A 714 -15.29 -6.64 17.61
C PHE A 714 -15.99 -6.37 16.27
N HIS A 715 -15.41 -6.82 15.16
CA HIS A 715 -16.07 -6.71 13.86
C HIS A 715 -17.37 -7.52 13.80
N GLY A 716 -17.45 -8.65 14.52
CA GLY A 716 -18.69 -9.42 14.69
C GLY A 716 -19.78 -8.64 15.43
N LEU A 717 -19.41 -7.86 16.47
CA LEU A 717 -20.36 -6.96 17.15
C LEU A 717 -20.86 -5.85 16.22
N GLU A 718 -19.98 -5.26 15.41
CA GLU A 718 -20.39 -4.26 14.42
C GLU A 718 -21.35 -4.86 13.37
N ALA A 719 -21.01 -6.05 12.84
CA ALA A 719 -21.77 -6.72 11.78
C ALA A 719 -23.15 -7.24 12.20
N ALA A 720 -23.45 -7.32 13.51
CA ALA A 720 -24.74 -7.77 14.01
C ALA A 720 -25.92 -6.81 13.66
N GLY A 721 -25.63 -5.62 13.14
CA GLY A 721 -26.63 -4.67 12.64
C GLY A 721 -27.31 -3.84 13.74
N GLY A 722 -28.40 -3.14 13.39
CA GLY A 722 -29.14 -2.28 14.34
C GLY A 722 -28.43 -0.98 14.72
N LEU A 723 -27.43 -0.58 13.94
CA LEU A 723 -26.65 0.65 14.14
C LEU A 723 -27.43 1.88 13.68
N ALA A 724 -27.54 2.87 14.56
CA ALA A 724 -28.01 4.21 14.22
C ALA A 724 -26.83 5.07 13.77
N LEU A 725 -26.89 5.59 12.54
CA LEU A 725 -25.82 6.39 11.94
C LEU A 725 -25.89 7.86 12.39
N HIS A 726 -24.74 8.45 12.67
CA HIS A 726 -24.55 9.82 13.09
C HIS A 726 -23.34 10.50 12.44
N TYR A 727 -23.33 11.83 12.48
CA TYR A 727 -22.21 12.68 12.09
C TYR A 727 -21.79 13.62 13.22
N GLY A 728 -20.47 13.79 13.42
CA GLY A 728 -19.92 14.64 14.49
C GLY A 728 -20.30 16.12 14.41
N CYS A 729 -20.80 16.58 13.27
CA CYS A 729 -21.28 17.94 13.04
C CYS A 729 -22.77 18.15 13.32
N GLU A 730 -23.52 17.10 13.69
CA GLU A 730 -24.98 17.15 13.88
C GLU A 730 -25.45 18.28 14.80
N SER A 731 -24.71 18.55 15.88
CA SER A 731 -25.04 19.62 16.82
C SER A 731 -24.56 21.01 16.41
N GLN A 732 -23.72 21.09 15.37
CA GLN A 732 -23.09 22.32 14.88
C GLN A 732 -23.78 22.88 13.63
N VAL A 733 -24.59 22.06 12.95
CA VAL A 733 -25.25 22.42 11.69
C VAL A 733 -26.77 22.35 11.89
N ASP A 734 -27.45 23.49 11.71
CA ASP A 734 -28.90 23.57 11.94
C ASP A 734 -29.69 22.67 10.98
N GLY A 735 -30.68 21.96 11.53
CA GLY A 735 -31.52 21.03 10.77
C GLY A 735 -30.80 19.80 10.22
N PHE A 736 -29.57 19.48 10.66
CA PHE A 736 -28.84 18.30 10.18
C PHE A 736 -29.61 17.01 10.48
N SER A 737 -29.74 16.15 9.48
CA SER A 737 -30.43 14.88 9.58
C SER A 737 -29.93 13.89 8.53
N VAL A 738 -29.56 12.70 8.99
CA VAL A 738 -29.32 11.55 8.12
C VAL A 738 -30.67 11.05 7.60
N LEU A 739 -30.84 11.04 6.28
CA LEU A 739 -32.05 10.55 5.62
C LEU A 739 -31.93 9.10 5.19
N HIS A 740 -30.73 8.67 4.81
CA HIS A 740 -30.41 7.31 4.37
C HIS A 740 -28.98 6.97 4.78
N ALA A 741 -28.78 5.78 5.34
CA ALA A 741 -27.47 5.25 5.69
C ALA A 741 -27.05 4.18 4.66
N ALA A 742 -25.80 4.25 4.19
CA ALA A 742 -25.23 3.42 3.14
C ALA A 742 -25.02 1.94 3.51
N PHE A 743 -25.59 1.45 4.62
CA PHE A 743 -25.41 0.05 5.04
C PHE A 743 -26.00 -0.96 4.05
N GLU A 744 -26.99 -0.55 3.23
CA GLU A 744 -27.63 -1.39 2.20
C GLU A 744 -27.30 -0.94 0.78
N ASN A 745 -27.57 0.33 0.47
CA ASN A 745 -27.40 0.91 -0.87
C ASN A 745 -26.60 2.20 -0.74
N ARG A 746 -25.58 2.36 -1.59
CA ARG A 746 -24.73 3.56 -1.64
C ARG A 746 -25.38 4.64 -2.51
N VAL A 747 -25.49 5.85 -1.98
CA VAL A 747 -25.96 7.04 -2.71
C VAL A 747 -24.75 7.85 -3.18
N ASP A 748 -24.61 8.01 -4.49
CA ASP A 748 -23.49 8.74 -5.09
C ASP A 748 -23.84 10.17 -5.52
N ALA A 749 -25.12 10.46 -5.75
CA ALA A 749 -25.57 11.80 -6.11
C ALA A 749 -27.01 12.05 -5.68
N VAL A 750 -27.37 13.33 -5.54
CA VAL A 750 -28.72 13.75 -5.17
C VAL A 750 -29.24 14.86 -6.08
N TRP A 751 -30.54 14.82 -6.34
CA TRP A 751 -31.28 15.88 -7.05
C TRP A 751 -32.66 16.08 -6.42
N THR A 752 -33.15 17.32 -6.38
CA THR A 752 -34.54 17.62 -5.97
C THR A 752 -35.19 18.67 -6.86
N GLY A 753 -36.50 18.52 -7.08
CA GLY A 753 -37.35 19.43 -7.84
C GLY A 753 -38.84 19.12 -7.67
N ALA A 754 -39.68 19.59 -8.60
CA ALA A 754 -41.14 19.44 -8.52
C ALA A 754 -41.64 17.97 -8.42
N GLY A 755 -40.81 17.01 -8.82
CA GLY A 755 -41.09 15.57 -8.73
C GLY A 755 -40.57 14.87 -7.47
N GLY A 756 -40.10 15.62 -6.46
CA GLY A 756 -39.51 15.07 -5.23
C GLY A 756 -38.01 14.84 -5.31
N ILE A 757 -37.47 14.17 -4.29
CA ILE A 757 -36.04 13.85 -4.18
C ILE A 757 -35.74 12.61 -5.04
N ARG A 758 -34.64 12.67 -5.78
CA ARG A 758 -34.07 11.55 -6.53
C ARG A 758 -32.63 11.37 -6.10
N VAL A 759 -32.20 10.12 -6.03
CA VAL A 759 -30.84 9.74 -5.65
C VAL A 759 -30.26 8.83 -6.72
N LEU A 760 -28.98 9.01 -7.04
CA LEU A 760 -28.23 8.05 -7.84
C LEU A 760 -27.71 6.97 -6.90
N VAL A 761 -28.02 5.72 -7.21
CA VAL A 761 -27.65 4.56 -6.40
C VAL A 761 -26.78 3.64 -7.23
N ASP A 762 -25.64 3.28 -6.67
CA ASP A 762 -24.77 2.24 -7.20
C ASP A 762 -25.23 0.88 -6.66
N SER A 763 -25.53 -0.04 -7.56
CA SER A 763 -25.95 -1.41 -7.24
C SER A 763 -24.79 -2.35 -7.55
N ASN A 764 -24.09 -2.81 -6.50
CA ASN A 764 -22.97 -3.76 -6.52
C ASN A 764 -22.45 -4.22 -7.91
N ASP A 765 -21.22 -3.78 -8.23
CA ASP A 765 -20.20 -4.20 -9.21
C ASP A 765 -20.55 -4.51 -10.68
N ASP A 766 -21.81 -4.76 -11.08
CA ASP A 766 -22.13 -5.16 -12.47
C ASP A 766 -23.08 -4.23 -13.25
N ASP A 767 -23.89 -3.41 -12.57
CA ASP A 767 -24.87 -2.50 -13.21
C ASP A 767 -24.45 -1.02 -13.05
N PRO A 768 -24.59 -0.18 -14.11
CA PRO A 768 -24.26 1.24 -13.99
C PRO A 768 -25.20 1.93 -12.99
N PRO A 769 -24.73 2.94 -12.24
CA PRO A 769 -25.54 3.65 -11.25
C PRO A 769 -26.87 4.14 -11.83
N GLN A 770 -27.96 3.90 -11.10
CA GLN A 770 -29.32 4.21 -11.55
C GLN A 770 -29.96 5.30 -10.70
N TRP A 771 -30.83 6.10 -11.32
CA TRP A 771 -31.61 7.08 -10.59
C TRP A 771 -32.83 6.43 -9.96
N HIS A 772 -33.02 6.65 -8.67
CA HIS A 772 -34.17 6.17 -7.91
C HIS A 772 -34.92 7.33 -7.28
N ARG A 773 -36.22 7.14 -7.08
CA ARG A 773 -36.99 8.06 -6.25
C ARG A 773 -36.63 7.85 -4.78
N PHE A 774 -36.52 8.91 -4.00
CA PHE A 774 -36.34 8.84 -2.56
C PHE A 774 -37.59 9.34 -1.82
N GLU A 775 -38.27 8.45 -1.11
CA GLU A 775 -39.51 8.75 -0.39
C GLU A 775 -39.55 8.00 0.96
N ASN A 776 -40.05 8.66 2.01
CA ASN A 776 -40.22 8.07 3.34
C ASN A 776 -38.95 7.42 3.92
N GLY A 777 -37.78 8.03 3.69
CA GLY A 777 -36.50 7.53 4.19
C GLY A 777 -35.98 6.27 3.49
N ARG A 778 -36.50 5.96 2.29
CA ARG A 778 -36.11 4.76 1.54
C ARG A 778 -35.87 5.08 0.06
N VAL A 779 -34.92 4.35 -0.52
CA VAL A 779 -34.74 4.25 -1.96
C VAL A 779 -35.90 3.47 -2.55
N GLY A 780 -36.67 4.12 -3.43
CA GLY A 780 -37.83 3.57 -4.12
C GLY A 780 -37.50 3.04 -5.52
N GLY A 781 -38.52 2.99 -6.38
CA GLY A 781 -38.35 2.51 -7.76
C GLY A 781 -37.44 3.40 -8.63
N MET A 782 -36.85 2.79 -9.65
CA MET A 782 -36.04 3.47 -10.67
C MET A 782 -36.86 4.56 -11.38
N VAL A 783 -36.21 5.67 -11.68
CA VAL A 783 -36.75 6.82 -12.40
C VAL A 783 -35.77 7.30 -13.47
N PRO A 784 -36.23 8.02 -14.51
CA PRO A 784 -35.33 8.63 -15.46
C PRO A 784 -34.39 9.65 -14.79
N GLN A 785 -33.18 9.75 -15.34
CA GLN A 785 -32.19 10.75 -14.97
C GLN A 785 -32.76 12.19 -15.09
N PRO A 786 -32.49 13.09 -14.13
CA PRO A 786 -32.90 14.49 -14.25
C PRO A 786 -32.07 15.23 -15.30
N ASP A 787 -32.72 15.98 -16.20
CA ASP A 787 -32.02 16.78 -17.22
C ASP A 787 -31.02 17.78 -16.61
N ALA A 788 -31.38 18.36 -15.45
CA ALA A 788 -30.53 19.31 -14.72
C ALA A 788 -29.34 18.66 -13.99
N CYS A 789 -29.29 17.32 -13.94
CA CYS A 789 -28.26 16.53 -13.28
C CYS A 789 -27.90 15.32 -14.15
N ARG A 790 -27.62 15.58 -15.42
CA ARG A 790 -27.27 14.55 -16.40
C ARG A 790 -25.80 14.13 -16.24
N ILE A 791 -25.61 13.08 -15.45
CA ILE A 791 -24.39 12.28 -15.32
C ILE A 791 -24.22 11.43 -16.58
N ILE A 792 -23.07 11.58 -17.25
CA ILE A 792 -22.64 10.71 -18.34
C ILE A 792 -21.61 9.75 -17.74
N GLY A 793 -21.91 8.45 -17.70
CA GLY A 793 -20.96 7.45 -17.22
C GLY A 793 -19.73 7.37 -18.12
N SER A 794 -18.62 6.86 -17.58
CA SER A 794 -17.32 6.85 -18.27
C SER A 794 -17.29 6.07 -19.57
N ASN A 795 -18.29 5.23 -19.86
CA ASN A 795 -18.35 4.44 -21.10
C ASN A 795 -19.79 4.22 -21.63
N ASP A 796 -20.76 5.05 -21.24
CA ASP A 796 -22.19 4.83 -21.60
C ASP A 796 -22.52 5.01 -23.08
N ASP A 797 -21.72 5.83 -23.77
CA ASP A 797 -21.82 6.20 -25.19
C ASP A 797 -20.87 5.40 -26.09
N VAL A 798 -20.18 4.39 -25.54
CA VAL A 798 -19.28 3.53 -26.32
C VAL A 798 -19.75 2.07 -26.31
N PRO A 799 -19.62 1.34 -27.43
CA PRO A 799 -19.86 -0.09 -27.42
C PRO A 799 -18.92 -0.77 -26.42
N LYS A 800 -19.38 -1.76 -25.64
CA LYS A 800 -18.59 -2.44 -24.58
C LYS A 800 -17.19 -2.92 -25.00
N ARG A 801 -16.96 -3.18 -26.29
CA ARG A 801 -15.64 -3.56 -26.85
C ARG A 801 -14.61 -2.42 -26.86
N PHE A 802 -15.07 -1.17 -26.74
CA PHE A 802 -14.27 0.02 -26.57
C PHE A 802 -14.39 0.45 -25.11
N ARG A 803 -13.29 0.40 -24.36
CA ARG A 803 -13.21 1.00 -23.03
C ARG A 803 -12.19 2.13 -23.07
N PHE A 804 -12.60 3.30 -22.60
CA PHE A 804 -11.73 4.46 -22.45
C PHE A 804 -11.26 4.56 -21.00
N PRO A 805 -9.99 4.87 -20.74
CA PRO A 805 -9.49 5.04 -19.37
C PRO A 805 -10.16 6.24 -18.71
N GLU A 806 -10.76 6.04 -17.54
CA GLU A 806 -11.50 7.09 -16.83
C GLU A 806 -10.61 8.27 -16.43
N HIS A 807 -9.38 7.98 -15.99
CA HIS A 807 -8.39 8.99 -15.60
C HIS A 807 -7.93 9.93 -16.74
N LEU A 808 -8.24 9.60 -18.00
CA LEU A 808 -8.00 10.48 -19.15
C LEU A 808 -9.24 11.27 -19.57
N ASN A 809 -10.36 11.09 -18.88
CA ASN A 809 -11.66 11.64 -19.24
C ASN A 809 -12.37 12.12 -17.97
N ASN A 810 -11.75 13.01 -17.20
CA ASN A 810 -12.25 13.43 -15.88
C ASN A 810 -13.55 14.26 -15.94
N HIS A 811 -13.91 14.79 -17.12
CA HIS A 811 -15.05 15.69 -17.33
C HIS A 811 -15.98 15.27 -18.48
N PRO A 812 -16.53 14.04 -18.49
CA PRO A 812 -17.27 13.49 -19.63
C PRO A 812 -18.52 14.29 -20.01
N TRP A 813 -19.14 15.01 -19.06
CA TRP A 813 -20.29 15.87 -19.37
C TRP A 813 -19.90 17.13 -20.16
N GLN A 814 -18.66 17.58 -20.05
CA GLN A 814 -18.14 18.75 -20.77
C GLN A 814 -17.66 18.42 -22.18
N SER A 815 -17.58 17.14 -22.55
CA SER A 815 -17.08 16.70 -23.86
C SER A 815 -18.20 16.37 -24.85
N GLY A 816 -19.45 16.75 -24.56
CA GLY A 816 -20.59 16.54 -25.44
C GLY A 816 -20.63 17.48 -26.65
N THR A 817 -20.98 16.93 -27.81
CA THR A 817 -21.25 17.65 -29.07
C THR A 817 -22.67 17.33 -29.56
N THR A 818 -23.13 17.99 -30.63
CA THR A 818 -24.38 17.62 -31.30
C THR A 818 -24.35 16.20 -31.90
N GLY A 819 -23.16 15.65 -32.12
CA GLY A 819 -22.93 14.37 -32.80
C GLY A 819 -22.36 13.27 -31.91
N GLY A 820 -22.37 13.41 -30.58
CA GLY A 820 -21.80 12.40 -29.66
C GLY A 820 -20.96 13.01 -28.55
N VAL A 821 -20.15 12.20 -27.89
CA VAL A 821 -19.24 12.59 -26.80
C VAL A 821 -17.80 12.40 -27.28
N VAL A 822 -16.93 13.37 -27.02
CA VAL A 822 -15.50 13.25 -27.33
C VAL A 822 -14.79 12.56 -26.17
N ARG A 823 -14.02 11.51 -26.47
CA ARG A 823 -13.26 10.71 -25.51
C ARG A 823 -11.80 10.61 -25.89
N ALA A 824 -10.93 10.54 -24.89
CA ALA A 824 -9.49 10.42 -25.07
C ALA A 824 -8.98 9.05 -24.60
N ASN A 825 -8.00 8.52 -25.33
CA ASN A 825 -7.16 7.42 -24.88
C ASN A 825 -5.71 7.64 -25.33
N PHE A 826 -4.88 6.61 -25.19
CA PHE A 826 -3.47 6.66 -25.56
C PHE A 826 -3.24 6.65 -27.08
N ASP A 827 -4.27 6.33 -27.86
CA ASP A 827 -4.21 6.24 -29.32
C ASP A 827 -4.80 7.48 -30.01
N GLY A 828 -5.72 8.20 -29.37
CA GLY A 828 -6.33 9.39 -29.95
C GLY A 828 -7.46 10.06 -29.14
N LEU A 829 -7.98 11.13 -29.74
CA LEU A 829 -9.31 11.69 -29.48
C LEU A 829 -10.33 11.01 -30.39
N TRP A 830 -11.47 10.64 -29.84
CA TRP A 830 -12.50 9.86 -30.52
C TRP A 830 -13.87 10.50 -30.34
N LEU A 831 -14.66 10.55 -31.40
CA LEU A 831 -16.08 10.85 -31.33
C LEU A 831 -16.85 9.56 -31.08
N CYS A 832 -17.55 9.50 -29.97
CA CYS A 832 -18.28 8.35 -29.48
C CYS A 832 -19.78 8.61 -29.51
N GLU A 833 -20.52 7.64 -30.05
CA GLU A 833 -21.97 7.65 -30.07
C GLU A 833 -22.49 6.29 -29.68
N LYS A 834 -23.53 6.28 -28.84
CA LYS A 834 -24.15 5.04 -28.38
C LYS A 834 -24.54 4.16 -29.56
N ASP A 835 -24.17 2.89 -29.48
CA ASP A 835 -24.42 1.86 -30.49
C ASP A 835 -23.76 2.11 -31.86
N LYS A 836 -22.82 3.08 -31.97
CA LYS A 836 -22.00 3.31 -33.16
C LYS A 836 -20.53 3.01 -32.89
N THR A 837 -19.77 2.73 -33.95
CA THR A 837 -18.31 2.57 -33.86
C THR A 837 -17.68 3.95 -33.60
N PRO A 838 -16.82 4.10 -32.57
CA PRO A 838 -16.09 5.34 -32.33
C PRO A 838 -15.28 5.79 -33.55
N ILE A 839 -15.30 7.09 -33.84
CA ILE A 839 -14.60 7.70 -34.97
C ILE A 839 -13.35 8.39 -34.43
N LEU A 840 -12.17 8.02 -34.94
CA LEU A 840 -10.92 8.71 -34.58
C LEU A 840 -10.96 10.13 -35.15
N LEU A 841 -10.84 11.12 -34.29
CA LEU A 841 -10.73 12.54 -34.65
C LEU A 841 -9.26 12.93 -34.79
N ASN A 842 -8.44 12.59 -33.80
CA ASN A 842 -7.05 13.01 -33.77
C ASN A 842 -6.18 11.92 -33.14
N ALA A 843 -5.05 11.58 -33.77
CA ALA A 843 -4.15 10.52 -33.30
C ALA A 843 -3.14 11.05 -32.26
N GLY A 844 -2.80 10.19 -31.29
CA GLY A 844 -1.83 10.47 -30.23
C GLY A 844 -2.43 10.33 -28.84
N ALA A 845 -1.57 10.36 -27.82
CA ALA A 845 -2.03 10.23 -26.44
C ALA A 845 -2.64 11.55 -25.95
N HIS A 846 -3.93 11.53 -25.63
CA HIS A 846 -4.68 12.70 -25.17
C HIS A 846 -5.32 12.46 -23.80
N ALA A 847 -5.65 13.55 -23.11
CA ALA A 847 -6.41 13.54 -21.86
C ALA A 847 -7.33 14.76 -21.75
N ASP A 848 -8.37 14.61 -20.93
CA ASP A 848 -9.30 15.64 -20.48
C ASP A 848 -9.90 16.50 -21.60
N PRO A 849 -10.55 15.90 -22.62
CA PRO A 849 -11.19 16.67 -23.67
C PRO A 849 -12.37 17.49 -23.10
N ILE A 850 -12.41 18.79 -23.40
CA ILE A 850 -13.54 19.68 -23.11
C ILE A 850 -14.02 20.29 -24.43
N VAL A 851 -15.33 20.29 -24.67
CA VAL A 851 -15.96 20.77 -25.90
C VAL A 851 -16.62 22.13 -25.67
N SER A 852 -16.49 23.04 -26.64
CA SER A 852 -17.14 24.36 -26.58
C SER A 852 -18.67 24.21 -26.70
N PRO A 853 -19.47 25.13 -26.13
CA PRO A 853 -20.94 25.00 -26.14
C PRO A 853 -21.58 24.95 -27.54
N ASP A 854 -20.92 25.50 -28.56
CA ASP A 854 -21.33 25.42 -29.96
C ASP A 854 -20.96 24.08 -30.64
N GLY A 855 -20.25 23.20 -29.93
CA GLY A 855 -19.81 21.88 -30.41
C GLY A 855 -18.69 21.93 -31.42
N ARG A 856 -18.01 23.07 -31.59
CA ARG A 856 -17.00 23.26 -32.64
C ARG A 856 -15.58 22.91 -32.21
N TRP A 857 -15.19 23.28 -31.00
CA TRP A 857 -13.81 23.18 -30.54
C TRP A 857 -13.66 22.14 -29.44
N VAL A 858 -12.63 21.32 -29.53
CA VAL A 858 -12.15 20.47 -28.43
C VAL A 858 -10.86 21.07 -27.90
N VAL A 859 -10.75 21.29 -26.60
CA VAL A 859 -9.47 21.57 -25.92
C VAL A 859 -9.07 20.33 -25.14
N ALA A 860 -7.83 19.88 -25.29
CA ALA A 860 -7.33 18.66 -24.64
C ALA A 860 -5.83 18.76 -24.33
N ALA A 861 -5.41 18.03 -23.30
CA ALA A 861 -4.00 17.76 -23.04
C ALA A 861 -3.50 16.71 -24.05
N LYS A 862 -2.24 16.85 -24.50
CA LYS A 862 -1.58 15.91 -25.42
C LYS A 862 -0.15 15.62 -24.98
N ALA A 863 0.22 14.34 -24.98
CA ALA A 863 1.58 13.89 -24.69
C ALA A 863 2.32 13.49 -25.98
N GLU A 864 3.43 14.17 -26.28
CA GLU A 864 4.24 13.88 -27.47
C GLU A 864 5.20 12.69 -27.29
N GLN A 865 5.75 12.53 -26.07
CA GLN A 865 6.76 11.51 -25.75
C GLN A 865 6.35 10.63 -24.56
N GLY A 866 5.03 10.49 -24.36
CA GLY A 866 4.43 9.82 -23.20
C GLY A 866 4.29 10.75 -21.98
N TRP A 867 3.43 10.34 -21.04
CA TRP A 867 3.01 11.14 -19.89
C TRP A 867 4.07 11.31 -18.79
N ALA A 868 5.25 10.69 -18.94
CA ALA A 868 6.40 10.91 -18.05
C ALA A 868 7.23 12.15 -18.43
N LYS A 869 6.77 12.92 -19.42
CA LYS A 869 7.37 14.17 -19.89
C LYS A 869 6.31 15.27 -19.85
N PRO A 870 6.73 16.55 -19.75
CA PRO A 870 5.80 17.67 -19.80
C PRO A 870 4.88 17.57 -21.00
N ASN A 871 3.58 17.74 -20.76
CA ASN A 871 2.56 17.66 -21.80
C ASN A 871 2.26 19.05 -22.38
N ILE A 872 1.61 19.06 -23.55
CA ILE A 872 1.15 20.27 -24.24
C ILE A 872 -0.37 20.36 -24.21
N LEU A 873 -0.89 21.55 -24.53
CA LEU A 873 -2.32 21.77 -24.73
C LEU A 873 -2.61 21.98 -26.22
N ILE A 874 -3.67 21.34 -26.72
CA ILE A 874 -4.16 21.52 -28.08
C ILE A 874 -5.59 22.06 -28.08
N ARG A 875 -5.95 22.71 -29.19
CA ARG A 875 -7.34 22.96 -29.58
C ARG A 875 -7.58 22.36 -30.96
N TYR A 876 -8.69 21.67 -31.13
CA TYR A 876 -9.01 20.92 -32.34
C TYR A 876 -10.34 21.40 -32.93
N ASP A 877 -10.33 21.82 -34.18
CA ASP A 877 -11.51 22.33 -34.90
C ASP A 877 -12.29 21.16 -35.52
N LEU A 878 -13.40 20.77 -34.91
CA LEU A 878 -14.25 19.67 -35.38
C LEU A 878 -14.87 19.95 -36.75
N LEU A 879 -15.00 21.22 -37.14
CA LEU A 879 -15.59 21.58 -38.43
C LEU A 879 -14.60 21.40 -39.58
N HIS A 880 -13.33 21.71 -39.35
CA HIS A 880 -12.30 21.69 -40.38
C HIS A 880 -11.34 20.50 -40.28
N ASP A 881 -11.43 19.69 -39.21
CA ASP A 881 -10.56 18.55 -38.95
C ASP A 881 -9.07 18.99 -38.86
N VAL A 882 -8.80 19.99 -38.02
CA VAL A 882 -7.46 20.58 -37.86
C VAL A 882 -7.08 20.73 -36.39
N GLU A 883 -5.86 20.29 -36.06
CA GLU A 883 -5.21 20.53 -34.77
C GLU A 883 -4.46 21.87 -34.77
N HIS A 884 -4.57 22.59 -33.66
CA HIS A 884 -3.75 23.75 -33.35
C HIS A 884 -3.12 23.59 -31.96
N ILE A 885 -1.79 23.73 -31.88
CA ILE A 885 -1.07 23.77 -30.60
C ILE A 885 -1.34 25.13 -29.94
N VAL A 886 -1.61 25.12 -28.64
CA VAL A 886 -1.79 26.34 -27.84
C VAL A 886 -0.42 26.79 -27.31
N ASP A 887 -0.13 28.09 -27.42
CA ASP A 887 1.15 28.69 -27.01
C ASP A 887 1.25 28.90 -25.48
N ILE A 888 0.86 27.90 -24.69
CA ILE A 888 1.12 27.84 -23.25
C ILE A 888 2.32 26.92 -23.03
N PRO A 889 3.37 27.33 -22.27
CA PRO A 889 4.55 26.50 -22.08
C PRO A 889 4.22 25.12 -21.51
N PRO A 890 4.84 24.04 -22.01
CA PRO A 890 4.66 22.69 -21.46
C PRO A 890 4.91 22.65 -19.95
N ALA A 891 4.22 21.75 -19.25
CA ALA A 891 4.38 21.53 -17.81
C ALA A 891 4.14 20.06 -17.45
N GLY A 892 4.49 19.65 -16.23
CA GLY A 892 4.27 18.28 -15.75
C GLY A 892 2.78 17.91 -15.73
N ASP A 893 1.93 18.91 -15.44
CA ASP A 893 0.49 18.85 -15.65
C ASP A 893 -0.01 20.15 -16.30
N LEU A 894 -0.51 20.05 -17.53
CA LEU A 894 -1.10 21.13 -18.29
C LEU A 894 -2.43 20.67 -18.89
N SER A 895 -3.54 21.01 -18.25
CA SER A 895 -4.83 20.38 -18.54
C SER A 895 -5.97 21.41 -18.55
N PRO A 896 -6.98 21.25 -19.43
CA PRO A 896 -8.18 22.08 -19.37
C PRO A 896 -9.06 21.63 -18.19
N ILE A 897 -9.69 22.58 -17.50
CA ILE A 897 -10.52 22.33 -16.30
C ILE A 897 -12.01 22.43 -16.65
N ALA A 898 -12.40 23.55 -17.26
CA ALA A 898 -13.79 23.82 -17.57
C ALA A 898 -13.97 24.86 -18.68
N HIS A 899 -15.06 24.77 -19.43
CA HIS A 899 -15.53 25.92 -20.20
C HIS A 899 -16.26 26.90 -19.27
N ILE A 900 -15.91 28.19 -19.33
CA ILE A 900 -16.48 29.25 -18.48
C ILE A 900 -17.47 30.10 -19.29
N PRO A 901 -18.80 29.90 -19.14
CA PRO A 901 -19.80 30.61 -19.93
C PRO A 901 -19.77 32.14 -19.79
N ALA A 902 -19.40 32.65 -18.61
CA ALA A 902 -19.31 34.09 -18.36
C ALA A 902 -18.26 34.78 -19.24
N HIS A 903 -17.20 34.05 -19.63
CA HIS A 903 -16.10 34.56 -20.46
C HIS A 903 -16.13 34.03 -21.89
N GLY A 904 -16.87 32.95 -22.17
CA GLY A 904 -16.83 32.26 -23.45
C GLY A 904 -15.48 31.61 -23.75
N LYS A 905 -14.70 31.27 -22.72
CA LYS A 905 -13.32 30.78 -22.78
C LYS A 905 -13.15 29.51 -21.93
N PHE A 906 -12.07 28.78 -22.17
CA PHE A 906 -11.69 27.60 -21.39
C PHE A 906 -10.74 27.99 -20.27
N LEU A 907 -11.01 27.54 -19.05
CA LEU A 907 -10.06 27.60 -17.94
C LEU A 907 -9.06 26.45 -18.06
N VAL A 908 -7.77 26.77 -17.98
CA VAL A 908 -6.65 25.83 -18.09
C VAL A 908 -5.79 25.95 -16.85
N VAL A 909 -5.35 24.82 -16.28
CA VAL A 909 -4.34 24.77 -15.22
C VAL A 909 -2.99 24.39 -15.80
N ARG A 910 -1.93 24.99 -15.26
CA ARG A 910 -0.53 24.64 -15.52
C ARG A 910 0.20 24.45 -14.20
N VAL A 911 0.75 23.27 -13.97
CA VAL A 911 1.51 22.91 -12.77
C VAL A 911 2.94 22.52 -13.17
N GLU A 912 3.91 23.34 -12.75
CA GLU A 912 5.32 22.97 -12.85
C GLU A 912 5.69 22.02 -11.71
N GLU A 913 6.26 20.86 -12.03
CA GLU A 913 6.89 20.01 -11.02
C GLU A 913 8.01 20.79 -10.32
N GLY A 914 7.99 20.81 -8.99
CA GLY A 914 9.11 21.30 -8.19
C GLY A 914 10.37 20.46 -8.43
N SER A 915 11.54 20.95 -8.04
CA SER A 915 12.85 20.30 -8.26
C SER A 915 13.05 18.92 -7.61
N GLY A 916 12.01 18.34 -7.00
CA GLY A 916 12.07 17.11 -6.21
C GLY A 916 12.51 17.34 -4.76
N ASP A 917 12.77 18.58 -4.35
CA ASP A 917 12.99 18.94 -2.96
C ASP A 917 11.63 19.18 -2.29
N ALA A 918 11.37 18.52 -1.16
CA ALA A 918 10.09 18.56 -0.44
C ALA A 918 9.64 19.97 0.03
N GLU A 919 10.50 20.98 -0.12
CA GLU A 919 10.22 22.38 0.24
C GLU A 919 9.71 23.25 -0.93
N ASP A 920 9.95 22.86 -2.18
CA ASP A 920 9.49 23.65 -3.34
C ASP A 920 8.06 23.28 -3.71
N LYS A 921 7.10 24.10 -3.22
CA LYS A 921 5.69 23.97 -3.61
C LYS A 921 5.55 24.07 -5.13
N PRO A 922 4.76 23.20 -5.78
CA PRO A 922 4.54 23.26 -7.21
C PRO A 922 3.99 24.64 -7.61
N LYS A 923 4.54 25.21 -8.68
CA LYS A 923 4.07 26.50 -9.20
C LYS A 923 2.84 26.25 -10.06
N VAL A 924 1.70 26.73 -9.57
CA VAL A 924 0.41 26.61 -10.26
C VAL A 924 0.06 27.95 -10.92
N ALA A 925 -0.31 27.92 -12.20
CA ALA A 925 -0.82 29.06 -12.96
C ALA A 925 -2.11 28.68 -13.67
N TYR A 926 -2.98 29.68 -13.89
CA TYR A 926 -4.29 29.50 -14.53
C TYR A 926 -4.44 30.44 -15.73
N TYR A 927 -5.09 29.96 -16.78
CA TYR A 927 -5.29 30.72 -18.01
C TYR A 927 -6.74 30.64 -18.49
N LEU A 928 -7.26 31.73 -19.05
CA LEU A 928 -8.44 31.72 -19.90
C LEU A 928 -8.01 31.66 -21.36
N LEU A 929 -8.40 30.59 -22.05
CA LEU A 929 -8.09 30.30 -23.45
C LEU A 929 -9.32 30.55 -24.35
N ASP A 930 -9.16 31.41 -25.35
CA ASP A 930 -10.10 31.54 -26.45
C ASP A 930 -9.92 30.34 -27.41
N PRO A 931 -10.94 29.50 -27.61
CA PRO A 931 -10.82 28.29 -28.42
C PRO A 931 -10.69 28.59 -29.92
N ALA A 932 -11.22 29.73 -30.41
CA ALA A 932 -11.21 30.07 -31.82
C ALA A 932 -9.87 30.64 -32.27
N THR A 933 -9.26 31.51 -31.44
CA THR A 933 -8.00 32.20 -31.77
C THR A 933 -6.78 31.49 -31.19
N GLY A 934 -6.92 30.80 -30.06
CA GLY A 934 -5.80 30.31 -29.26
C GLY A 934 -5.14 31.38 -28.38
N GLU A 935 -5.68 32.60 -28.38
CA GLU A 935 -5.25 33.66 -27.47
C GLU A 935 -5.59 33.26 -26.03
N HIS A 936 -4.66 33.47 -25.12
CA HIS A 936 -4.82 33.13 -23.72
C HIS A 936 -4.29 34.24 -22.82
N GLU A 937 -4.90 34.36 -21.64
CA GLU A 937 -4.49 35.32 -20.61
C GLU A 937 -4.42 34.64 -19.25
N MET A 938 -3.42 34.99 -18.46
CA MET A 938 -3.29 34.49 -17.10
C MET A 938 -4.36 35.12 -16.22
N VAL A 939 -4.98 34.32 -15.37
CA VAL A 939 -6.05 34.75 -14.45
C VAL A 939 -5.78 34.29 -13.03
N GLU A 940 -6.31 35.04 -12.07
CA GLU A 940 -6.25 34.72 -10.65
C GLU A 940 -7.66 34.63 -10.08
N GLY A 941 -7.85 33.80 -9.06
CA GLY A 941 -9.15 33.60 -8.45
C GLY A 941 -9.26 32.31 -7.65
N CYS A 942 -10.45 32.06 -7.12
CA CYS A 942 -10.84 30.81 -6.49
C CYS A 942 -11.31 29.84 -7.58
N PHE A 943 -10.44 28.90 -7.98
CA PHE A 943 -10.77 27.91 -9.01
C PHE A 943 -11.20 26.56 -8.44
N SER A 944 -11.06 26.34 -7.12
CA SER A 944 -11.39 25.07 -6.46
C SER A 944 -12.78 24.51 -6.83
N PRO A 945 -13.87 25.31 -6.86
CA PRO A 945 -15.19 24.81 -7.28
C PRO A 945 -15.27 24.23 -8.70
N LEU A 946 -14.30 24.53 -9.56
CA LEU A 946 -14.31 24.15 -10.97
C LEU A 946 -13.52 22.88 -11.25
N PHE A 947 -12.63 22.46 -10.34
CA PHE A 947 -11.86 21.22 -10.49
C PHE A 947 -12.74 19.98 -10.36
N ASP A 948 -13.74 20.03 -9.47
CA ASP A 948 -14.56 18.88 -9.14
C ASP A 948 -15.80 18.76 -10.06
N LEU A 949 -15.79 19.36 -11.25
CA LEU A 949 -16.89 19.27 -12.22
C LEU A 949 -16.88 17.93 -12.98
N SER A 950 -17.02 16.83 -12.27
CA SER A 950 -16.94 15.47 -12.84
C SER A 950 -18.19 15.06 -13.62
N TYR A 951 -19.40 15.42 -13.17
CA TYR A 951 -20.63 14.91 -13.79
C TYR A 951 -21.66 15.95 -14.23
N ARG A 952 -21.59 17.19 -13.74
CA ARG A 952 -22.55 18.26 -14.09
C ARG A 952 -21.97 19.65 -13.87
N PRO A 953 -22.58 20.72 -14.44
CA PRO A 953 -22.22 22.09 -14.07
C PRO A 953 -22.59 22.42 -12.62
N LEU A 954 -22.01 23.50 -12.10
CA LEU A 954 -22.42 24.10 -10.83
C LEU A 954 -23.91 24.50 -10.86
N GLN A 955 -24.61 24.33 -9.75
CA GLN A 955 -26.03 24.61 -9.66
C GLN A 955 -26.26 26.13 -9.69
N PRO A 956 -27.09 26.69 -10.58
CA PRO A 956 -27.34 28.13 -10.61
C PRO A 956 -28.08 28.63 -9.36
N SER A 957 -27.73 29.83 -8.89
CA SER A 957 -28.41 30.51 -7.78
C SER A 957 -29.54 31.43 -8.28
N LYS A 958 -30.27 32.10 -7.36
CA LYS A 958 -31.25 33.15 -7.72
C LYS A 958 -30.59 34.43 -8.26
N LYS A 959 -29.30 34.65 -7.96
CA LYS A 959 -28.55 35.81 -8.42
C LYS A 959 -27.89 35.47 -9.76
N PRO A 960 -28.21 36.18 -10.85
CA PRO A 960 -27.59 35.93 -12.16
C PRO A 960 -26.06 35.97 -12.08
N GLY A 961 -25.39 35.02 -12.72
CA GLY A 961 -23.92 34.86 -12.68
C GLY A 961 -23.37 34.10 -11.46
N PHE A 962 -24.19 33.89 -10.42
CA PHE A 962 -23.77 33.20 -9.21
C PHE A 962 -24.30 31.76 -9.17
N HIS A 963 -23.46 30.84 -8.72
CA HIS A 963 -23.77 29.42 -8.62
C HIS A 963 -23.54 28.91 -7.20
N TRP A 964 -24.30 27.91 -6.76
CA TRP A 964 -23.99 27.19 -5.55
C TRP A 964 -22.77 26.28 -5.78
N ALA A 965 -21.82 26.37 -4.88
CA ALA A 965 -20.60 25.58 -4.89
C ALA A 965 -20.24 25.14 -3.47
N ALA A 966 -19.50 24.03 -3.38
CA ALA A 966 -18.83 23.60 -2.19
C ALA A 966 -17.31 23.59 -2.41
N ILE A 967 -16.55 23.94 -1.38
CA ILE A 967 -15.09 23.84 -1.35
C ILE A 967 -14.69 22.93 -0.21
N ASN A 968 -13.90 21.91 -0.52
CA ASN A 968 -13.29 21.05 0.46
C ASN A 968 -12.01 21.71 1.02
N HIS A 969 -12.01 22.03 2.31
CA HIS A 969 -10.85 22.60 3.00
C HIS A 969 -10.22 21.57 3.94
N SER A 970 -9.23 20.83 3.44
CA SER A 970 -8.41 19.92 4.25
C SER A 970 -7.75 20.63 5.45
N ILE A 971 -7.40 21.91 5.31
CA ILE A 971 -6.75 22.74 6.36
C ILE A 971 -7.76 23.25 7.41
N HIS A 972 -8.98 23.58 7.01
CA HIS A 972 -10.03 24.08 7.92
C HIS A 972 -10.91 22.96 8.50
N GLY A 973 -10.60 21.71 8.14
CA GLY A 973 -11.18 20.51 8.74
C GLY A 973 -12.65 20.30 8.37
N GLY A 974 -13.07 20.58 7.13
CA GLY A 974 -14.43 20.33 6.64
C GLY A 974 -14.71 20.94 5.26
N ALA A 975 -15.99 20.97 4.86
CA ALA A 975 -16.46 21.60 3.63
C ALA A 975 -17.16 22.93 3.89
N GLU A 976 -17.07 23.86 2.95
CA GLU A 976 -17.82 25.12 2.94
C GLU A 976 -18.79 25.13 1.76
N ILE A 977 -20.04 25.51 1.99
CA ILE A 977 -21.02 25.76 0.91
C ILE A 977 -21.23 27.25 0.78
N GLY A 978 -21.24 27.75 -0.45
CA GLY A 978 -21.35 29.17 -0.72
C GLY A 978 -21.83 29.51 -2.12
N LEU A 979 -21.83 30.81 -2.40
CA LEU A 979 -22.12 31.36 -3.72
C LEU A 979 -20.82 31.66 -4.45
N TYR A 980 -20.68 31.08 -5.64
CA TYR A 980 -19.56 31.25 -6.54
C TYR A 980 -19.91 32.23 -7.66
N ASP A 981 -19.15 33.33 -7.73
CA ASP A 981 -19.16 34.30 -8.83
C ASP A 981 -18.32 33.76 -9.99
N MET A 982 -18.98 33.34 -11.07
CA MET A 982 -18.32 32.74 -12.22
C MET A 982 -17.63 33.76 -13.13
N GLU A 983 -17.99 35.04 -13.01
CA GLU A 983 -17.37 36.13 -13.77
C GLU A 983 -16.04 36.55 -13.12
N ASN A 984 -16.03 36.69 -11.80
CA ASN A 984 -14.88 37.18 -11.03
C ASN A 984 -14.06 36.08 -10.33
N PHE A 985 -14.42 34.80 -10.52
CA PHE A 985 -13.80 33.65 -9.85
C PHE A 985 -13.73 33.81 -8.32
N ALA A 986 -14.82 34.27 -7.70
CA ALA A 986 -14.87 34.57 -6.26
C ALA A 986 -15.87 33.67 -5.53
N PHE A 987 -15.45 33.08 -4.41
CA PHE A 987 -16.31 32.27 -3.56
C PHE A 987 -16.72 33.02 -2.29
N SER A 988 -18.02 33.08 -2.01
CA SER A 988 -18.59 33.66 -0.80
C SER A 988 -19.22 32.56 0.07
N PRO A 989 -18.57 32.12 1.16
CA PRO A 989 -19.10 31.06 2.01
C PRO A 989 -20.41 31.49 2.69
N VAL A 990 -21.33 30.54 2.82
CA VAL A 990 -22.65 30.71 3.45
C VAL A 990 -22.77 29.81 4.69
N VAL A 991 -22.29 28.57 4.61
CA VAL A 991 -22.30 27.62 5.73
C VAL A 991 -21.02 26.79 5.74
N GLN A 992 -20.50 26.55 6.94
CA GLN A 992 -19.35 25.69 7.18
C GLN A 992 -19.84 24.37 7.78
N ILE A 993 -19.38 23.25 7.21
CA ILE A 993 -19.69 21.90 7.66
C ILE A 993 -18.41 21.27 8.24
N PRO A 994 -18.24 21.31 9.57
CA PRO A 994 -17.02 20.81 10.20
C PRO A 994 -16.94 19.28 10.11
N SER A 995 -15.73 18.76 9.95
CA SER A 995 -15.37 17.34 9.95
C SER A 995 -16.02 16.47 8.87
N VAL A 996 -16.79 17.07 7.95
CA VAL A 996 -17.39 16.40 6.80
C VAL A 996 -16.89 17.05 5.52
N PHE A 997 -16.28 16.25 4.67
CA PHE A 997 -15.68 16.58 3.39
C PHE A 997 -16.59 16.08 2.27
N PHE A 998 -16.93 16.97 1.34
CA PHE A 998 -17.69 16.72 0.11
C PHE A 998 -17.44 17.89 -0.85
N ASP A 999 -17.77 17.71 -2.13
CA ASP A 999 -17.60 18.73 -3.16
C ASP A 999 -18.93 19.20 -3.78
N SER A 1000 -18.83 19.99 -4.85
CA SER A 1000 -20.00 20.58 -5.50
C SER A 1000 -20.92 19.57 -6.18
N MET A 1001 -20.43 18.37 -6.54
CA MET A 1001 -21.17 17.30 -7.19
C MET A 1001 -22.00 16.48 -6.21
N ASP A 1002 -21.52 16.36 -4.97
CA ASP A 1002 -22.17 15.62 -3.89
C ASP A 1002 -23.46 16.28 -3.39
N MET A 1003 -23.60 17.60 -3.58
CA MET A 1003 -24.69 18.38 -2.99
C MET A 1003 -25.77 18.84 -3.97
N TRP A 1004 -26.96 19.14 -3.45
CA TRP A 1004 -28.02 19.86 -4.17
C TRP A 1004 -28.79 20.79 -3.24
N VAL A 1005 -28.94 22.04 -3.65
CA VAL A 1005 -29.66 23.08 -2.88
C VAL A 1005 -31.13 23.15 -3.31
N ASP A 1006 -32.04 22.82 -2.39
CA ASP A 1006 -33.47 23.09 -2.52
C ASP A 1006 -33.78 24.52 -2.07
N LYS A 1007 -33.72 25.43 -3.02
CA LYS A 1007 -33.94 26.86 -2.80
C LYS A 1007 -35.36 27.24 -2.33
N GLU A 1008 -36.36 26.38 -2.57
CA GLU A 1008 -37.75 26.67 -2.19
C GLU A 1008 -38.02 26.28 -0.74
N ARG A 1009 -37.29 25.26 -0.25
CA ARG A 1009 -37.38 24.78 1.13
C ARG A 1009 -36.24 25.25 2.03
N GLU A 1010 -35.28 25.97 1.48
CA GLU A 1010 -34.05 26.40 2.17
C GLU A 1010 -33.27 25.22 2.77
N LEU A 1011 -33.20 24.12 2.03
CA LEU A 1011 -32.51 22.89 2.43
C LEU A 1011 -31.34 22.59 1.50
N VAL A 1012 -30.30 21.97 2.05
CA VAL A 1012 -29.24 21.32 1.27
C VAL A 1012 -29.36 19.82 1.49
N TYR A 1013 -29.24 19.06 0.41
CA TYR A 1013 -29.07 17.62 0.42
C TYR A 1013 -27.65 17.30 -0.01
N VAL A 1014 -27.00 16.34 0.66
CA VAL A 1014 -25.62 15.93 0.33
C VAL A 1014 -25.55 14.40 0.33
N ALA A 1015 -25.01 13.85 -0.76
CA ALA A 1015 -24.57 12.46 -0.86
C ALA A 1015 -23.13 12.39 -0.35
N VAL A 1016 -22.90 11.81 0.84
CA VAL A 1016 -21.57 11.80 1.47
C VAL A 1016 -21.30 10.46 2.14
N ASN A 1017 -20.13 9.87 1.89
CA ASN A 1017 -19.78 8.51 2.31
C ASN A 1017 -20.81 7.43 1.85
N GLY A 1018 -21.56 7.71 0.78
CA GLY A 1018 -22.67 6.86 0.33
C GLY A 1018 -23.99 7.10 1.07
N ASP A 1019 -24.00 7.91 2.14
CA ASP A 1019 -25.19 8.27 2.90
C ASP A 1019 -25.90 9.46 2.22
N LEU A 1020 -27.19 9.63 2.47
CA LEU A 1020 -27.91 10.86 2.12
C LEU A 1020 -28.19 11.65 3.39
N VAL A 1021 -27.62 12.84 3.49
CA VAL A 1021 -27.87 13.78 4.60
C VAL A 1021 -28.59 15.03 4.10
N ARG A 1022 -29.26 15.73 5.02
CA ARG A 1022 -29.81 17.07 4.77
C ARG A 1022 -29.51 18.01 5.92
N PHE A 1023 -29.52 19.32 5.65
CA PHE A 1023 -29.51 20.37 6.66
C PHE A 1023 -30.14 21.66 6.12
N ALA A 1024 -30.42 22.61 7.01
CA ALA A 1024 -30.98 23.90 6.65
C ALA A 1024 -29.89 24.87 6.18
N LEU A 1025 -30.21 25.71 5.19
CA LEU A 1025 -29.41 26.90 4.91
C LEU A 1025 -29.70 27.96 5.99
N PRO A 1026 -28.69 28.72 6.43
CA PRO A 1026 -28.91 29.88 7.29
C PRO A 1026 -29.91 30.83 6.63
N ARG A 1027 -30.93 31.26 7.38
CA ARG A 1027 -31.85 32.31 6.91
C ARG A 1027 -31.09 33.63 6.83
N ASN A 1028 -31.00 34.19 5.63
CA ASN A 1028 -30.51 35.56 5.42
C ASN A 1028 -31.50 36.60 5.92
#